data_AF-A0A4Z0Y5C0-F1
#
_entry.id   AF-A0A4Z0Y5C0-F1
#
_cell.length_a   1.000
_cell.length_b   1.000
_cell.length_c   1.000
_cell.angle_alpha   90.00
_cell.angle_beta   90.00
_cell.angle_gamma   90.00
#
_symmetry.space_group_name_H-M   'P 1'
#
loop_
_entity.id
_entity.type
_entity.pdbx_description
1 polymer ?
#
loop_
_entity_poly.entity_id
_entity_poly.type
_entity_poly.pdbx_seq_one_letter_code
_entity_poly.pdbx_strand_id
1 'polypeptide(L)'
;MNFAQPPDDTPKSPWAERFTVQEESRDVLTWDNLKHSGYAPEIPRVNNPIHYLNISDLIDQLAPNAVPSDGELDKLLRTEDYQNDKLRGIVRVFLWRAYATDVGDAAKAIGDIYNLTKLRVDETRWFGFFRKDRWYDWIQTSPPAKAGGLLWSVDDPNVWRELSMCLELADRALKALIEDKNDHAMLNFPRQFRNSYCLLMGYGTVQLQTILYGRIEKWEDVVPRRDGDDPPPSDARVLLSLYAEEILAKVKGEPCQFNYVAGISKSQWRQRLEEILTTYKWIIHELCHGIIGARDQNNIPGEVRPNIERAAEPTLMVFAKLATPWSKNFFGGSTTVFPLLADIPIAVLSYEVPSALYMNHPSIPGDWQKDDAEINSTYTPASWTSRLLSEAFWNDPAVPQKSADYFHRPFIFSNSTRWGGGPQAWGAVEPDPDDHTLATMTNQDKQVLETWNERHQIWIGIREVWYDEERYKWENSPWAQIEWRIKIDLFAAAFAKRDEVACAQIATELVHRINWSEDRNTYIRYLPKNDRDLSPWWVLHCIGLLMMASIPIRDHPNLERSQMIETNWTYSAAPSLEAAAAGERYAVRFVMEGTQPKDEHGVNRSEYFDQVNETGQKVNDITQYDYLGLTCGVVNEVARYAPMYAVWVGSIMEAQIALREDRVSIQRNYLAAHSTRWASNWVYKIPKYNQRVIRVVNNVTYDMKWNKYTWEWELAP
;
A
#
# COMPACT_ATOMS: atom_id res chain seq x y z
N MET A 1 -27.50 3.98 16.70
CA MET A 1 -26.28 4.03 17.54
C MET A 1 -25.43 5.22 17.09
N ASN A 2 -25.00 6.10 18.00
CA ASN A 2 -23.83 6.93 17.73
C ASN A 2 -22.64 6.01 17.91
N PHE A 3 -21.86 5.75 16.86
CA PHE A 3 -20.51 5.24 17.08
C PHE A 3 -19.74 6.44 17.63
N ALA A 4 -19.78 6.62 18.94
CA ALA A 4 -18.73 7.37 19.60
C ALA A 4 -17.40 6.77 19.13
N GLN A 5 -16.38 7.60 18.91
CA GLN A 5 -15.05 7.04 18.78
C GLN A 5 -14.84 6.06 19.94
N PRO A 6 -14.37 4.83 19.66
CA PRO A 6 -14.13 3.88 20.72
C PRO A 6 -13.25 4.55 21.77
N PRO A 7 -13.52 4.35 23.08
CA PRO A 7 -12.63 4.86 24.12
C PRO A 7 -11.19 4.49 23.75
N ASP A 8 -10.25 5.42 23.93
CA ASP A 8 -8.85 5.16 23.58
C ASP A 8 -8.33 3.86 24.22
N ASP A 9 -8.90 3.51 25.38
CA ASP A 9 -8.65 2.33 26.21
C ASP A 9 -9.33 1.03 25.77
N THR A 10 -9.91 0.98 24.57
CA THR A 10 -10.53 -0.26 24.08
C THR A 10 -9.44 -1.34 23.93
N PRO A 11 -9.60 -2.53 24.54
CA PRO A 11 -8.56 -3.54 24.51
C PRO A 11 -8.19 -3.95 23.07
N LYS A 12 -6.91 -4.19 22.82
CA LYS A 12 -6.41 -4.64 21.50
C LYS A 12 -6.67 -6.14 21.38
N SER A 13 -7.15 -6.60 20.22
CA SER A 13 -7.17 -8.04 19.94
C SER A 13 -5.73 -8.60 19.84
N PRO A 14 -5.50 -9.91 20.01
CA PRO A 14 -4.15 -10.49 19.87
C PRO A 14 -3.48 -10.16 18.52
N TRP A 15 -4.26 -9.98 17.45
CA TRP A 15 -3.77 -9.54 16.14
C TRP A 15 -3.41 -8.05 16.13
N ALA A 16 -4.23 -7.22 16.76
CA ALA A 16 -3.95 -5.79 16.94
C ALA A 16 -2.73 -5.51 17.83
N GLU A 17 -2.49 -6.35 18.83
CA GLU A 17 -1.28 -6.30 19.68
C GLU A 17 -0.03 -6.70 18.89
N ARG A 18 -0.14 -7.74 18.04
CA ARG A 18 0.98 -8.25 17.24
C ARG A 18 1.33 -7.40 16.01
N PHE A 19 0.34 -6.82 15.35
CA PHE A 19 0.51 -6.13 14.06
C PHE A 19 0.29 -4.63 14.15
N THR A 20 0.21 -4.10 15.38
CA THR A 20 -0.14 -2.72 15.72
C THR A 20 -1.51 -2.28 15.18
N VAL A 21 -2.33 -1.69 16.03
CA VAL A 21 -3.45 -0.87 15.56
C VAL A 21 -2.82 0.44 15.13
N GLN A 22 -2.95 0.82 13.87
CA GLN A 22 -2.63 2.19 13.48
C GLN A 22 -3.62 3.10 14.23
N GLU A 23 -3.20 3.69 15.35
CA GLU A 23 -4.09 4.52 16.19
C GLU A 23 -4.66 5.73 15.43
N GLU A 24 -3.99 6.11 14.33
CA GLU A 24 -4.42 7.16 13.40
C GLU A 24 -4.87 6.64 12.02
N SER A 25 -4.93 5.32 11.75
CA SER A 25 -5.47 4.89 10.46
C SER A 25 -6.97 5.12 10.40
N ARG A 26 -7.39 5.54 9.21
CA ARG A 26 -8.80 5.62 8.83
C ARG A 26 -9.54 4.27 8.91
N ASP A 27 -8.84 3.17 9.21
CA ASP A 27 -9.30 1.80 9.03
C ASP A 27 -9.22 0.93 10.31
N VAL A 28 -9.24 1.55 11.51
CA VAL A 28 -9.35 0.78 12.77
C VAL A 28 -10.74 0.16 12.88
N LEU A 29 -10.82 -1.12 12.52
CA LEU A 29 -12.02 -1.91 12.62
C LEU A 29 -12.29 -2.24 14.10
N THR A 30 -13.29 -1.59 14.69
CA THR A 30 -13.66 -1.82 16.10
C THR A 30 -14.87 -2.75 16.19
N TRP A 31 -14.64 -4.01 16.58
CA TRP A 31 -15.72 -5.01 16.73
C TRP A 31 -15.58 -5.75 18.06
N ASP A 32 -16.73 -6.07 18.67
CA ASP A 32 -16.84 -6.74 19.97
C ASP A 32 -16.09 -6.02 21.10
N ASN A 33 -16.08 -4.68 21.04
CA ASN A 33 -15.34 -3.81 21.95
C ASN A 33 -13.82 -4.08 21.94
N LEU A 34 -13.27 -4.52 20.82
CA LEU A 34 -11.83 -4.64 20.58
C LEU A 34 -11.42 -3.90 19.30
N LYS A 35 -10.21 -3.31 19.30
CA LYS A 35 -9.59 -2.76 18.09
C LYS A 35 -8.94 -3.91 17.29
N HIS A 36 -9.18 -3.98 15.99
CA HIS A 36 -8.63 -4.99 15.08
C HIS A 36 -7.85 -4.35 13.92
N SER A 37 -6.90 -5.10 13.36
CA SER A 37 -6.08 -4.68 12.23
C SER A 37 -6.76 -4.86 10.86
N GLY A 38 -7.90 -5.56 10.78
CA GLY A 38 -8.57 -5.92 9.52
C GLY A 38 -7.91 -7.06 8.74
N TYR A 39 -6.78 -7.60 9.20
CA TYR A 39 -6.06 -8.70 8.51
C TYR A 39 -6.42 -10.10 9.01
N ALA A 40 -7.19 -10.23 10.08
CA ALA A 40 -7.68 -11.53 10.54
C ALA A 40 -9.01 -11.85 9.82
N PRO A 41 -9.17 -13.04 9.20
CA PRO A 41 -10.44 -13.42 8.62
C PRO A 41 -11.51 -13.52 9.72
N GLU A 42 -12.68 -12.92 9.46
CA GLU A 42 -13.72 -12.87 10.49
C GLU A 42 -14.40 -14.20 10.74
N ILE A 43 -14.58 -15.09 9.75
CA ILE A 43 -15.36 -16.33 9.93
C ILE A 43 -14.78 -17.49 9.12
N PRO A 44 -14.64 -18.68 9.74
CA PRO A 44 -14.69 -18.99 11.17
C PRO A 44 -13.84 -18.11 12.08
N ARG A 45 -14.49 -17.61 13.15
CA ARG A 45 -13.81 -16.96 14.28
C ARG A 45 -13.07 -18.00 15.07
N VAL A 46 -11.78 -18.09 14.82
CA VAL A 46 -10.91 -18.86 15.72
C VAL A 46 -10.54 -17.92 16.86
N ASN A 47 -11.27 -17.98 17.97
CA ASN A 47 -11.12 -17.08 19.13
C ASN A 47 -9.70 -17.10 19.77
N ASN A 48 -8.81 -17.98 19.31
CA ASN A 48 -7.43 -18.07 19.72
C ASN A 48 -6.54 -18.22 18.47
N PRO A 49 -5.56 -17.32 18.23
CA PRO A 49 -4.59 -17.45 17.13
C PRO A 49 -3.86 -18.80 17.12
N ILE A 50 -3.74 -19.44 18.28
CA ILE A 50 -3.13 -20.77 18.45
C ILE A 50 -3.98 -21.87 17.81
N HIS A 51 -5.31 -21.75 17.80
CA HIS A 51 -6.20 -22.77 17.25
C HIS A 51 -6.28 -22.74 15.71
N TYR A 52 -5.62 -21.79 15.02
CA TYR A 52 -5.31 -21.96 13.57
C TYR A 52 -4.44 -23.21 13.30
N LEU A 53 -3.88 -23.80 14.35
CA LEU A 53 -3.07 -25.01 14.30
C LEU A 53 -3.90 -26.30 14.42
N ASN A 54 -5.11 -26.27 14.99
CA ASN A 54 -5.93 -27.48 15.18
C ASN A 54 -7.23 -27.42 14.37
N ILE A 55 -7.10 -27.61 13.06
CA ILE A 55 -8.21 -27.49 12.11
C ILE A 55 -9.28 -28.58 12.35
N SER A 56 -8.89 -29.73 12.91
CA SER A 56 -9.82 -30.83 13.21
C SER A 56 -10.93 -30.41 14.17
N ASP A 57 -10.61 -29.69 15.25
CA ASP A 57 -11.61 -29.19 16.21
C ASP A 57 -12.54 -28.14 15.59
N LEU A 58 -12.05 -27.40 14.59
CA LEU A 58 -12.81 -26.37 13.89
C LEU A 58 -13.82 -26.99 12.93
N ILE A 59 -13.46 -28.07 12.24
CA ILE A 59 -14.36 -28.83 11.37
C ILE A 59 -15.53 -29.40 12.17
N ASP A 60 -15.29 -29.88 13.39
CA ASP A 60 -16.33 -30.43 14.25
C ASP A 60 -17.28 -29.36 14.82
N GLN A 61 -16.80 -28.12 14.99
CA GLN A 61 -17.60 -26.99 15.49
C GLN A 61 -18.39 -26.27 14.41
N LEU A 62 -17.89 -26.28 13.18
CA LEU A 62 -18.60 -25.71 12.05
C LEU A 62 -19.56 -26.75 11.53
N ALA A 63 -20.85 -26.58 11.84
CA ALA A 63 -21.90 -27.34 11.16
C ALA A 63 -21.67 -27.17 9.64
N PRO A 64 -21.28 -28.24 8.91
CA PRO A 64 -20.98 -28.12 7.50
C PRO A 64 -22.18 -27.50 6.81
N ASN A 65 -21.95 -26.43 6.04
CA ASN A 65 -22.95 -25.66 5.29
C ASN A 65 -23.81 -24.66 6.07
N ALA A 66 -23.46 -24.31 7.32
CA ALA A 66 -24.12 -23.19 8.00
C ALA A 66 -23.74 -21.85 7.34
N VAL A 67 -24.71 -21.22 6.67
CA VAL A 67 -24.55 -19.86 6.14
C VAL A 67 -24.45 -18.89 7.32
N PRO A 68 -23.43 -18.02 7.38
CA PRO A 68 -23.35 -16.99 8.42
C PRO A 68 -24.57 -16.06 8.37
N SER A 69 -24.93 -15.43 9.49
CA SER A 69 -25.99 -14.41 9.48
C SER A 69 -25.61 -13.22 8.59
N ASP A 70 -26.56 -12.42 8.13
CA ASP A 70 -26.25 -11.24 7.31
C ASP A 70 -25.21 -10.30 7.96
N GLY A 71 -25.35 -10.04 9.26
CA GLY A 71 -24.38 -9.20 9.98
C GLY A 71 -22.97 -9.81 10.06
N GLU A 72 -22.87 -11.12 9.97
CA GLU A 72 -21.62 -11.89 9.92
C GLU A 72 -21.05 -11.98 8.50
N LEU A 73 -21.91 -12.08 7.48
CA LEU A 73 -21.53 -12.06 6.07
C LEU A 73 -20.91 -10.73 5.67
N ASP A 74 -21.54 -9.59 5.99
CA ASP A 74 -20.98 -8.27 5.66
C ASP A 74 -19.62 -8.05 6.29
N LYS A 75 -19.50 -8.47 7.54
CA LYS A 75 -18.28 -8.48 8.31
C LYS A 75 -17.17 -9.30 7.63
N LEU A 76 -17.47 -10.57 7.32
CA LEU A 76 -16.56 -11.46 6.62
C LEU A 76 -16.12 -10.92 5.27
N LEU A 77 -17.08 -10.63 4.40
CA LEU A 77 -16.82 -10.26 3.01
C LEU A 77 -16.15 -8.88 2.90
N ARG A 78 -16.52 -7.93 3.77
CA ARG A 78 -15.81 -6.65 3.89
C ARG A 78 -14.35 -6.85 4.24
N THR A 79 -14.06 -7.76 5.16
CA THR A 79 -12.70 -8.01 5.62
C THR A 79 -11.87 -8.70 4.55
N GLU A 80 -12.47 -9.64 3.81
CA GLU A 80 -11.82 -10.31 2.70
C GLU A 80 -11.59 -9.38 1.50
N ASP A 81 -12.53 -8.49 1.20
CA ASP A 81 -12.39 -7.51 0.13
C ASP A 81 -11.36 -6.44 0.50
N TYR A 82 -11.35 -5.99 1.77
CA TYR A 82 -10.27 -5.14 2.29
C TYR A 82 -8.91 -5.83 2.21
N GLN A 83 -8.82 -7.11 2.59
CA GLN A 83 -7.60 -7.89 2.43
C GLN A 83 -7.24 -8.07 0.96
N ASN A 84 -8.21 -8.29 0.08
CA ASN A 84 -7.98 -8.41 -1.35
C ASN A 84 -7.37 -7.14 -1.93
N ASP A 85 -7.97 -5.99 -1.63
CA ASP A 85 -7.53 -4.67 -2.07
C ASP A 85 -6.15 -4.33 -1.48
N LYS A 86 -5.97 -4.47 -0.15
CA LYS A 86 -4.73 -4.09 0.54
C LYS A 86 -3.59 -5.08 0.37
N LEU A 87 -3.88 -6.36 0.14
CA LEU A 87 -2.90 -7.44 -0.02
C LEU A 87 -2.86 -8.00 -1.45
N ARG A 88 -3.49 -7.31 -2.41
CA ARG A 88 -3.46 -7.58 -3.84
C ARG A 88 -3.82 -9.01 -4.26
N GLY A 89 -4.83 -9.63 -3.68
CA GLY A 89 -5.18 -11.01 -4.06
C GLY A 89 -4.87 -12.04 -3.00
N ILE A 90 -4.22 -11.67 -1.89
CA ILE A 90 -4.21 -12.50 -0.68
C ILE A 90 -5.61 -12.41 -0.04
N VAL A 91 -6.60 -12.98 -0.72
CA VAL A 91 -8.03 -13.07 -0.30
C VAL A 91 -8.20 -14.07 0.84
N ARG A 92 -7.11 -14.70 1.26
CA ARG A 92 -7.10 -15.99 1.94
C ARG A 92 -5.86 -16.01 2.82
N VAL A 93 -5.94 -15.42 4.01
CA VAL A 93 -4.82 -15.40 4.98
C VAL A 93 -4.61 -16.83 5.53
N PHE A 94 -4.02 -17.70 4.71
CA PHE A 94 -3.67 -19.09 5.04
C PHE A 94 -2.19 -19.27 5.35
N LEU A 95 -1.38 -18.22 5.20
CA LEU A 95 0.07 -18.34 5.18
C LEU A 95 0.74 -17.99 6.50
N TRP A 96 0.20 -18.48 7.62
CA TRP A 96 0.95 -18.45 8.89
C TRP A 96 0.84 -19.79 9.61
N ARG A 97 1.91 -20.59 9.47
CA ARG A 97 2.29 -21.69 10.34
C ARG A 97 3.70 -21.37 10.82
N ALA A 98 3.83 -20.92 12.06
CA ALA A 98 5.09 -20.90 12.78
C ALA A 98 4.81 -20.68 14.27
N TYR A 99 4.77 -21.80 15.00
CA TYR A 99 5.09 -21.96 16.42
C TYR A 99 4.42 -21.01 17.42
N ALA A 100 3.32 -21.45 18.05
CA ALA A 100 3.23 -21.48 19.52
C ALA A 100 1.85 -21.92 20.02
N THR A 101 1.86 -22.61 21.14
CA THR A 101 0.78 -22.75 22.13
C THR A 101 1.06 -21.75 23.27
N ASP A 102 0.01 -21.11 23.79
CA ASP A 102 -0.08 -20.01 24.78
C ASP A 102 0.49 -18.63 24.45
N VAL A 103 -0.36 -17.61 24.24
CA VAL A 103 -0.03 -16.31 23.59
C VAL A 103 0.92 -15.42 24.41
N GLY A 104 0.90 -15.50 25.74
CA GLY A 104 1.83 -14.74 26.59
C GLY A 104 3.25 -15.32 26.58
N ASP A 105 3.36 -16.64 26.72
CA ASP A 105 4.64 -17.35 26.63
C ASP A 105 5.12 -17.48 25.18
N ALA A 106 4.23 -17.41 24.20
CA ALA A 106 4.51 -17.49 22.77
C ALA A 106 5.27 -16.28 22.25
N ALA A 107 4.83 -15.06 22.56
CA ALA A 107 5.53 -13.87 22.08
C ALA A 107 6.96 -13.83 22.63
N LYS A 108 7.11 -14.23 23.90
CA LYS A 108 8.41 -14.41 24.53
C LYS A 108 9.20 -15.56 23.93
N ALA A 109 8.61 -16.74 23.74
CA ALA A 109 9.28 -17.90 23.15
C ALA A 109 9.65 -17.69 21.68
N ILE A 110 8.82 -17.00 20.89
CA ILE A 110 9.13 -16.57 19.52
C ILE A 110 10.22 -15.51 19.56
N GLY A 111 10.17 -14.56 20.50
CA GLY A 111 11.25 -13.59 20.73
C GLY A 111 12.55 -14.29 21.11
N ASP A 112 12.50 -15.31 21.95
CA ASP A 112 13.64 -16.11 22.40
C ASP A 112 14.18 -16.98 21.26
N ILE A 113 13.32 -17.67 20.49
CA ILE A 113 13.70 -18.42 19.29
C ILE A 113 14.30 -17.48 18.25
N TYR A 114 13.68 -16.32 18.01
CA TYR A 114 14.22 -15.30 17.12
C TYR A 114 15.59 -14.84 17.64
N ASN A 115 15.74 -14.52 18.92
CA ASN A 115 17.02 -14.13 19.51
C ASN A 115 18.08 -15.25 19.49
N LEU A 116 17.66 -16.52 19.56
CA LEU A 116 18.51 -17.71 19.49
C LEU A 116 18.96 -18.02 18.06
N THR A 117 18.08 -17.82 17.09
CA THR A 117 18.27 -18.21 15.68
C THR A 117 18.70 -17.06 14.80
N LYS A 118 18.48 -15.81 15.22
CA LYS A 118 18.90 -14.62 14.48
C LYS A 118 20.40 -14.61 14.34
N LEU A 119 20.83 -13.99 13.26
CA LEU A 119 22.21 -13.67 13.00
C LEU A 119 22.84 -12.99 14.20
N ARG A 120 24.02 -13.48 14.57
CA ARG A 120 24.86 -12.78 15.52
C ARG A 120 25.65 -11.75 14.76
N VAL A 121 25.45 -10.49 15.14
CA VAL A 121 26.25 -9.39 14.63
C VAL A 121 27.69 -9.58 15.10
N ASP A 122 28.63 -9.62 14.15
CA ASP A 122 30.06 -9.64 14.43
C ASP A 122 30.75 -8.50 13.66
N GLU A 123 30.72 -7.33 14.28
CA GLU A 123 31.27 -6.09 13.71
C GLU A 123 32.77 -6.20 13.38
N THR A 124 33.50 -7.11 14.03
CA THR A 124 34.94 -7.31 13.80
C THR A 124 35.23 -7.91 12.42
N ARG A 125 34.24 -8.57 11.82
CA ARG A 125 34.35 -9.21 10.52
C ARG A 125 33.93 -8.29 9.39
N TRP A 126 33.21 -7.21 9.68
CA TRP A 126 32.65 -6.33 8.68
C TRP A 126 33.71 -5.72 7.78
N PHE A 127 33.30 -5.31 6.58
CA PHE A 127 34.02 -4.28 5.87
C PHE A 127 34.14 -3.01 6.73
N GLY A 128 35.28 -2.34 6.66
CA GLY A 128 35.61 -1.16 7.44
C GLY A 128 34.63 -0.01 7.22
N PHE A 129 34.03 0.08 6.03
CA PHE A 129 33.02 1.09 5.73
C PHE A 129 31.65 0.84 6.38
N PHE A 130 31.38 -0.35 6.93
CA PHE A 130 30.18 -0.61 7.72
C PHE A 130 30.35 -0.36 9.20
N ARG A 131 31.58 -0.26 9.70
CA ARG A 131 31.84 -0.04 11.12
C ARG A 131 31.19 1.24 11.61
N LYS A 132 30.83 1.24 12.90
CA LYS A 132 30.11 2.33 13.55
C LYS A 132 30.80 3.69 13.44
N ASP A 133 32.14 3.72 13.44
CA ASP A 133 32.98 4.91 13.24
C ASP A 133 32.82 5.59 11.87
N ARG A 134 32.01 5.03 10.97
CA ARG A 134 31.72 5.57 9.65
C ARG A 134 30.34 6.24 9.56
N TRP A 135 29.55 6.15 10.61
CA TRP A 135 28.16 6.60 10.63
C TRP A 135 27.98 7.96 11.29
N TYR A 136 26.98 8.69 10.79
CA TYR A 136 26.63 10.04 11.21
C TYR A 136 25.26 10.03 11.87
N ASP A 137 25.12 10.85 12.89
CA ASP A 137 23.86 11.13 13.55
C ASP A 137 23.01 12.06 12.68
N TRP A 138 21.74 11.73 12.51
CA TRP A 138 20.79 12.50 11.72
C TRP A 138 20.00 13.41 12.65
N ILE A 139 20.16 14.72 12.45
CA ILE A 139 19.46 15.76 13.22
C ILE A 139 18.58 16.58 12.28
N GLN A 140 17.26 16.53 12.48
CA GLN A 140 16.38 17.51 11.84
C GLN A 140 16.53 18.86 12.55
N THR A 141 16.93 19.89 11.80
CA THR A 141 17.20 21.22 12.35
C THR A 141 16.13 22.26 12.02
N SER A 142 15.28 22.03 10.99
CA SER A 142 14.19 22.92 10.63
C SER A 142 13.02 22.19 9.92
N PRO A 143 11.75 22.54 10.18
CA PRO A 143 11.31 23.34 11.32
C PRO A 143 11.70 22.65 12.64
N PRO A 144 11.98 23.39 13.73
CA PRO A 144 12.28 22.77 15.02
C PRO A 144 11.08 21.91 15.42
N ALA A 145 11.27 20.59 15.52
CA ALA A 145 10.16 19.71 15.82
C ALA A 145 9.57 20.11 17.17
N LYS A 146 8.25 20.34 17.22
CA LYS A 146 7.53 20.85 18.40
C LYS A 146 7.66 19.96 19.65
N ALA A 147 8.24 18.75 19.51
CA ALA A 147 8.44 17.76 20.56
C ALA A 147 9.90 17.24 20.68
N GLY A 148 10.92 18.03 20.34
CA GLY A 148 12.33 17.70 20.69
C GLY A 148 13.28 17.35 19.54
N GLY A 149 12.94 17.70 18.30
CA GLY A 149 13.74 17.37 17.10
C GLY A 149 13.74 15.88 16.77
N LEU A 150 13.68 15.52 15.47
CA LEU A 150 14.05 14.16 15.06
C LEU A 150 15.56 14.04 15.27
N LEU A 151 15.96 13.48 16.41
CA LEU A 151 17.35 13.15 16.73
C LEU A 151 17.50 11.63 16.60
N TRP A 152 18.21 11.22 15.58
CA TRP A 152 18.64 9.84 15.42
C TRP A 152 20.16 9.79 15.56
N SER A 153 20.64 8.94 16.44
CA SER A 153 22.07 8.74 16.65
C SER A 153 22.39 7.26 16.60
N VAL A 154 23.47 6.91 15.89
CA VAL A 154 23.99 5.54 15.92
C VAL A 154 24.58 5.19 17.29
N ASP A 155 24.81 6.18 18.16
CA ASP A 155 25.26 5.94 19.53
C ASP A 155 24.12 5.53 20.47
N ASP A 156 22.85 5.66 20.07
CA ASP A 156 21.73 5.04 20.79
C ASP A 156 21.82 3.51 20.60
N PRO A 157 21.96 2.72 21.70
CA PRO A 157 22.06 1.27 21.61
C PRO A 157 20.85 0.60 20.95
N ASN A 158 19.65 1.19 21.03
CA ASN A 158 18.45 0.64 20.40
C ASN A 158 18.50 0.81 18.89
N VAL A 159 18.94 1.99 18.43
CA VAL A 159 19.17 2.27 17.02
C VAL A 159 20.25 1.35 16.46
N TRP A 160 21.40 1.30 17.14
CA TRP A 160 22.53 0.51 16.66
C TRP A 160 22.20 -0.99 16.63
N ARG A 161 21.47 -1.51 17.61
CA ARG A 161 21.03 -2.90 17.64
C ARG A 161 20.27 -3.31 16.38
N GLU A 162 19.39 -2.45 15.86
CA GLU A 162 18.65 -2.75 14.63
C GLU A 162 19.50 -2.46 13.38
N LEU A 163 20.19 -1.32 13.33
CA LEU A 163 21.03 -0.96 12.18
C LEU A 163 22.13 -2.00 11.96
N SER A 164 22.83 -2.40 13.01
CA SER A 164 23.92 -3.39 12.95
C SER A 164 23.47 -4.74 12.38
N MET A 165 22.21 -5.15 12.58
CA MET A 165 21.66 -6.33 11.94
C MET A 165 21.58 -6.17 10.41
N CYS A 166 21.17 -4.99 9.94
CA CYS A 166 21.15 -4.68 8.51
C CYS A 166 22.56 -4.61 7.93
N LEU A 167 23.51 -4.05 8.67
CA LEU A 167 24.91 -3.99 8.28
C LEU A 167 25.53 -5.38 8.17
N GLU A 168 25.24 -6.26 9.14
CA GLU A 168 25.64 -7.66 9.12
C GLU A 168 25.09 -8.39 7.88
N LEU A 169 23.82 -8.16 7.53
CA LEU A 169 23.22 -8.73 6.32
C LEU A 169 23.85 -8.19 5.04
N ALA A 170 24.06 -6.88 4.96
CA ALA A 170 24.68 -6.23 3.81
C ALA A 170 26.13 -6.71 3.61
N ASP A 171 26.88 -6.83 4.71
CA ASP A 171 28.23 -7.38 4.73
C ASP A 171 28.26 -8.83 4.24
N ARG A 172 27.38 -9.70 4.75
CA ARG A 172 27.27 -11.09 4.28
C ARG A 172 26.87 -11.19 2.82
N ALA A 173 25.92 -10.36 2.37
CA ALA A 173 25.49 -10.33 0.98
C ALA A 173 26.64 -9.91 0.05
N LEU A 174 27.37 -8.83 0.38
CA LEU A 174 28.53 -8.37 -0.39
C LEU A 174 29.64 -9.42 -0.41
N LYS A 175 29.94 -10.05 0.73
CA LYS A 175 30.91 -11.16 0.79
C LYS A 175 30.49 -12.33 -0.07
N ALA A 176 29.23 -12.74 -0.01
CA ALA A 176 28.74 -13.84 -0.83
C ALA A 176 28.80 -13.50 -2.34
N LEU A 177 28.49 -12.26 -2.73
CA LEU A 177 28.65 -11.79 -4.11
C LEU A 177 30.12 -11.84 -4.59
N ILE A 178 31.08 -11.53 -3.71
CA ILE A 178 32.52 -11.64 -4.01
C ILE A 178 32.95 -13.12 -4.07
N GLU A 179 32.49 -13.94 -3.13
CA GLU A 179 32.86 -15.35 -3.04
C GLU A 179 32.37 -16.15 -4.24
N ASP A 180 31.19 -15.84 -4.73
CA ASP A 180 30.62 -16.61 -5.83
C ASP A 180 31.25 -16.28 -7.19
N LYS A 181 32.10 -15.23 -7.28
CA LYS A 181 32.74 -14.75 -8.52
C LYS A 181 31.73 -14.78 -9.67
N ASN A 182 30.88 -13.76 -9.76
CA ASN A 182 29.77 -13.68 -10.70
C ASN A 182 30.21 -13.69 -12.19
N ASP A 183 30.84 -14.78 -12.64
CA ASP A 183 31.60 -14.95 -13.87
C ASP A 183 30.64 -15.07 -15.07
N HIS A 184 29.40 -15.50 -14.83
CA HIS A 184 28.39 -15.72 -15.87
C HIS A 184 27.52 -14.49 -16.19
N ALA A 185 27.28 -13.59 -15.22
CA ALA A 185 26.49 -12.37 -15.46
C ALA A 185 27.28 -11.30 -16.24
N MET A 186 28.62 -11.35 -16.20
CA MET A 186 29.48 -10.29 -16.76
C MET A 186 29.69 -10.35 -18.28
N LEU A 187 29.67 -11.54 -18.90
CA LEU A 187 30.15 -11.71 -20.29
C LEU A 187 29.05 -11.82 -21.35
N ASN A 188 27.80 -12.09 -20.95
CA ASN A 188 26.70 -12.32 -21.89
C ASN A 188 25.75 -11.13 -22.09
N PHE A 189 26.09 -9.93 -21.58
CA PHE A 189 25.32 -8.72 -21.90
C PHE A 189 25.48 -8.35 -23.38
N PRO A 190 24.40 -8.38 -24.19
CA PRO A 190 24.52 -8.14 -25.64
C PRO A 190 24.99 -6.70 -25.93
N ARG A 191 26.03 -6.59 -26.78
CA ARG A 191 26.63 -5.32 -27.25
C ARG A 191 25.64 -4.29 -27.80
N GLN A 192 24.46 -4.71 -28.27
CA GLN A 192 23.47 -3.86 -28.94
C GLN A 192 22.71 -2.92 -27.99
N PHE A 193 22.79 -3.11 -26.67
CA PHE A 193 22.04 -2.31 -25.69
C PHE A 193 22.87 -1.23 -24.96
N ARG A 194 24.18 -1.10 -25.27
CA ARG A 194 25.08 -0.12 -24.63
C ARG A 194 24.81 1.36 -24.98
N ASN A 195 24.06 1.65 -26.05
CA ASN A 195 23.99 3.02 -26.60
C ASN A 195 22.65 3.74 -26.44
N SER A 196 21.56 3.08 -26.02
CA SER A 196 20.21 3.65 -26.18
C SER A 196 19.49 4.04 -24.89
N TYR A 197 19.95 3.60 -23.71
CA TYR A 197 19.19 3.76 -22.45
C TYR A 197 19.90 4.56 -21.34
N CYS A 198 21.16 4.98 -21.52
CA CYS A 198 21.89 5.79 -20.53
C CYS A 198 21.44 7.26 -20.47
N LEU A 199 20.63 7.75 -21.42
CA LEU A 199 20.24 9.16 -21.50
C LEU A 199 18.86 9.50 -20.92
N LEU A 200 18.05 8.51 -20.51
CA LEU A 200 16.65 8.76 -20.11
C LEU A 200 16.20 8.21 -18.75
N MET A 201 17.02 7.44 -18.02
CA MET A 201 16.63 6.92 -16.69
C MET A 201 17.85 6.73 -15.77
N GLY A 202 18.15 7.70 -14.89
CA GLY A 202 18.86 7.41 -13.62
C GLY A 202 17.96 6.50 -12.77
N TYR A 203 18.40 5.51 -12.01
CA TYR A 203 19.37 5.59 -10.92
C TYR A 203 19.84 4.20 -10.43
N GLY A 204 19.61 3.11 -11.17
CA GLY A 204 19.70 1.76 -10.59
C GLY A 204 20.95 0.94 -10.94
N THR A 205 20.98 0.31 -12.11
CA THR A 205 22.02 -0.69 -12.51
C THR A 205 23.43 -0.19 -12.45
N VAL A 206 23.59 1.06 -12.85
CA VAL A 206 24.90 1.68 -12.93
C VAL A 206 25.50 1.75 -11.54
N GLN A 207 24.73 1.91 -10.45
CA GLN A 207 25.29 2.16 -9.12
C GLN A 207 25.95 0.92 -8.49
N LEU A 208 25.30 -0.25 -8.35
CA LEU A 208 25.99 -1.41 -7.75
C LEU A 208 27.11 -1.93 -8.64
N GLN A 209 26.94 -1.98 -9.96
CA GLN A 209 28.04 -2.38 -10.84
C GLN A 209 29.21 -1.39 -10.76
N THR A 210 28.93 -0.10 -10.60
CA THR A 210 29.97 0.93 -10.41
C THR A 210 30.58 0.87 -9.01
N ILE A 211 29.83 0.47 -7.98
CA ILE A 211 30.36 0.27 -6.63
C ILE A 211 31.21 -0.99 -6.55
N LEU A 212 30.71 -2.10 -7.08
CA LEU A 212 31.40 -3.37 -7.10
C LEU A 212 32.59 -3.33 -8.06
N TYR A 213 32.45 -2.72 -9.24
CA TYR A 213 33.43 -2.87 -10.32
C TYR A 213 34.02 -1.56 -10.86
N GLY A 214 33.46 -0.40 -10.49
CA GLY A 214 33.88 0.93 -10.95
C GLY A 214 35.31 1.29 -10.60
N ARG A 215 35.85 2.26 -11.33
CA ARG A 215 37.22 2.78 -11.15
C ARG A 215 37.17 4.17 -10.55
N ILE A 216 37.87 4.38 -9.45
CA ILE A 216 38.09 5.73 -8.95
C ILE A 216 39.18 6.38 -9.80
N GLU A 217 38.87 7.53 -10.38
CA GLU A 217 39.80 8.33 -11.16
C GLU A 217 39.77 9.78 -10.65
N LYS A 218 40.86 10.51 -10.80
CA LYS A 218 40.83 11.95 -10.49
C LYS A 218 39.93 12.69 -11.49
N TRP A 219 39.18 13.68 -11.02
CA TRP A 219 38.28 14.43 -11.90
C TRP A 219 39.01 15.06 -13.09
N GLU A 220 40.21 15.62 -12.86
CA GLU A 220 41.07 16.23 -13.88
C GLU A 220 41.45 15.27 -15.02
N ASP A 221 41.46 13.97 -14.73
CA ASP A 221 41.85 12.91 -15.66
C ASP A 221 40.66 12.35 -16.46
N VAL A 222 39.42 12.79 -16.17
CA VAL A 222 38.18 12.29 -16.77
C VAL A 222 37.55 13.30 -17.73
N VAL A 223 37.48 14.57 -17.35
CA VAL A 223 36.84 15.63 -18.14
C VAL A 223 37.89 16.69 -18.53
N PRO A 224 38.22 16.85 -19.82
CA PRO A 224 39.04 17.97 -20.28
C PRO A 224 38.36 19.28 -19.89
N ARG A 225 39.11 20.20 -19.26
CA ARG A 225 38.60 21.53 -18.89
C ARG A 225 37.89 22.18 -20.09
N ARG A 226 36.64 22.61 -19.88
CA ARG A 226 36.01 23.60 -20.74
C ARG A 226 36.39 24.98 -20.22
N ASP A 227 36.64 25.91 -21.13
CA ASP A 227 36.89 27.31 -20.76
C ASP A 227 35.64 27.88 -20.06
N GLY A 228 35.81 28.32 -18.81
CA GLY A 228 34.76 28.99 -18.03
C GLY A 228 34.16 28.19 -16.87
N ASP A 229 34.46 26.90 -16.73
CA ASP A 229 34.04 26.11 -15.57
C ASP A 229 35.03 26.28 -14.41
N ASP A 230 34.52 26.50 -13.19
CA ASP A 230 35.34 26.49 -11.98
C ASP A 230 35.98 25.10 -11.82
N PRO A 231 37.30 25.01 -11.59
CA PRO A 231 37.95 23.73 -11.45
C PRO A 231 37.42 23.04 -10.18
N PRO A 232 37.08 21.74 -10.25
CA PRO A 232 36.86 20.99 -9.03
C PRO A 232 38.14 20.99 -8.18
N PRO A 233 38.02 20.73 -6.87
CA PRO A 233 39.18 20.58 -5.99
C PRO A 233 40.23 19.65 -6.62
N SER A 234 41.51 19.99 -6.47
CA SER A 234 42.63 19.26 -7.10
C SER A 234 42.74 17.80 -6.66
N ASP A 235 42.07 17.43 -5.57
CA ASP A 235 41.98 16.09 -5.01
C ASP A 235 40.62 15.41 -5.28
N ALA A 236 39.72 16.07 -6.02
CA ALA A 236 38.42 15.52 -6.36
C ALA A 236 38.57 14.23 -7.19
N ARG A 237 37.84 13.20 -6.76
CA ARG A 237 37.80 11.89 -7.43
C ARG A 237 36.38 11.54 -7.84
N VAL A 238 36.27 10.77 -8.91
CA VAL A 238 35.01 10.22 -9.42
C VAL A 238 35.09 8.73 -9.53
N LEU A 239 34.00 8.08 -9.15
CA LEU A 239 33.80 6.67 -9.39
C LEU A 239 33.18 6.50 -10.79
N LEU A 240 33.98 6.00 -11.72
CA LEU A 240 33.57 5.74 -13.10
C LEU A 240 32.80 4.43 -13.19
N SER A 241 31.65 4.49 -13.86
CA SER A 241 30.93 3.30 -14.28
C SER A 241 31.70 2.54 -15.37
N LEU A 242 31.31 1.29 -15.64
CA LEU A 242 31.88 0.51 -16.74
C LEU A 242 31.80 1.28 -18.07
N TYR A 243 30.65 1.89 -18.35
CA TYR A 243 30.44 2.67 -19.57
C TYR A 243 31.35 3.91 -19.63
N ALA A 244 31.43 4.67 -18.53
CA ALA A 244 32.29 5.85 -18.45
C ALA A 244 33.78 5.47 -18.60
N GLU A 245 34.18 4.34 -18.01
CA GLU A 245 35.53 3.82 -18.13
C GLU A 245 35.85 3.34 -19.54
N GLU A 246 34.94 2.65 -20.23
CA GLU A 246 35.14 2.22 -21.62
C GLU A 246 35.32 3.43 -22.56
N ILE A 247 34.56 4.50 -22.34
CA ILE A 247 34.73 5.75 -23.08
C ILE A 247 36.10 6.36 -22.78
N LEU A 248 36.44 6.48 -21.50
CA LEU A 248 37.69 7.12 -21.09
C LEU A 248 38.92 6.35 -21.58
N ALA A 249 38.92 5.03 -21.44
CA ALA A 249 39.96 4.15 -21.95
C ALA A 249 40.13 4.28 -23.47
N LYS A 250 39.01 4.33 -24.22
CA LYS A 250 39.03 4.57 -25.66
C LYS A 250 39.61 5.95 -26.01
N VAL A 251 39.27 6.99 -25.26
CA VAL A 251 39.80 8.35 -25.46
C VAL A 251 41.30 8.41 -25.15
N LYS A 252 41.76 7.73 -24.10
CA LYS A 252 43.17 7.67 -23.70
C LYS A 252 44.00 6.70 -24.56
N GLY A 253 43.37 5.84 -25.36
CA GLY A 253 44.06 4.77 -26.09
C GLY A 253 44.58 3.65 -25.18
N GLU A 254 43.97 3.48 -24.01
CA GLU A 254 44.34 2.50 -22.99
C GLU A 254 43.35 1.32 -22.97
N PRO A 255 43.75 0.13 -22.48
CA PRO A 255 42.81 -0.96 -22.25
C PRO A 255 41.82 -0.59 -21.14
N CYS A 256 40.54 -0.91 -21.33
CA CYS A 256 39.51 -0.75 -20.30
C CYS A 256 39.92 -1.53 -19.04
N GLN A 257 40.07 -0.83 -17.92
CA GLN A 257 40.60 -1.43 -16.68
C GLN A 257 39.67 -2.53 -16.13
N PHE A 258 38.38 -2.50 -16.47
CA PHE A 258 37.42 -3.56 -16.13
C PHE A 258 37.76 -4.93 -16.74
N ASN A 259 38.51 -4.99 -17.85
CA ASN A 259 38.89 -6.28 -18.42
C ASN A 259 39.85 -7.05 -17.51
N TYR A 260 40.59 -6.36 -16.63
CA TYR A 260 41.48 -6.99 -15.66
C TYR A 260 40.75 -7.42 -14.38
N VAL A 261 39.56 -6.87 -14.16
CA VAL A 261 38.76 -7.05 -12.95
C VAL A 261 38.15 -8.47 -12.86
N ALA A 262 37.96 -9.17 -13.99
CA ALA A 262 37.63 -10.60 -13.99
C ALA A 262 38.83 -11.49 -13.54
N GLY A 263 40.06 -10.96 -13.60
CA GLY A 263 41.29 -11.68 -13.28
C GLY A 263 41.83 -11.46 -11.86
N ILE A 264 41.27 -10.52 -11.09
CA ILE A 264 41.75 -10.24 -9.73
C ILE A 264 41.22 -11.27 -8.72
N SER A 265 42.02 -11.56 -7.69
CA SER A 265 41.65 -12.50 -6.64
C SER A 265 40.52 -11.94 -5.76
N LYS A 266 39.83 -12.82 -5.03
CA LYS A 266 38.79 -12.42 -4.05
C LYS A 266 39.32 -11.45 -2.99
N SER A 267 40.58 -11.60 -2.57
CA SER A 267 41.20 -10.70 -1.59
C SER A 267 41.49 -9.32 -2.17
N GLN A 268 41.96 -9.24 -3.42
CA GLN A 268 42.15 -7.98 -4.14
C GLN A 268 40.81 -7.27 -4.36
N TRP A 269 39.77 -8.05 -4.62
CA TRP A 269 38.40 -7.56 -4.73
C TRP A 269 37.91 -6.91 -3.45
N ARG A 270 38.02 -7.62 -2.34
CA ARG A 270 37.67 -7.13 -1.01
C ARG A 270 38.42 -5.85 -0.67
N GLN A 271 39.73 -5.82 -0.91
CA GLN A 271 40.55 -4.63 -0.68
C GLN A 271 40.08 -3.43 -1.53
N ARG A 272 39.80 -3.64 -2.81
CA ARG A 272 39.31 -2.58 -3.70
C ARG A 272 37.97 -2.02 -3.23
N LEU A 273 37.02 -2.88 -2.87
CA LEU A 273 35.72 -2.44 -2.36
C LEU A 273 35.88 -1.64 -1.07
N GLU A 274 36.76 -2.08 -0.18
CA GLU A 274 37.14 -1.36 1.03
C GLU A 274 37.69 0.04 0.70
N GLU A 275 38.63 0.15 -0.23
CA GLU A 275 39.21 1.43 -0.65
C GLU A 275 38.16 2.35 -1.26
N ILE A 276 37.28 1.82 -2.12
CA ILE A 276 36.23 2.60 -2.77
C ILE A 276 35.25 3.12 -1.72
N LEU A 277 34.64 2.23 -0.95
CA LEU A 277 33.55 2.59 -0.05
C LEU A 277 34.01 3.27 1.23
N THR A 278 35.27 3.11 1.65
CA THR A 278 35.85 3.93 2.73
C THR A 278 36.12 5.37 2.28
N THR A 279 36.29 5.61 0.98
CA THR A 279 36.51 6.97 0.46
C THR A 279 35.21 7.78 0.40
N TYR A 280 34.07 7.12 0.26
CA TYR A 280 32.78 7.80 0.11
C TYR A 280 31.92 7.71 1.38
N LYS A 281 31.32 8.83 1.76
CA LYS A 281 30.33 8.92 2.85
C LYS A 281 28.93 8.69 2.25
N TRP A 282 28.58 7.44 1.96
CA TRP A 282 27.26 7.10 1.44
C TRP A 282 26.30 6.71 2.56
N ILE A 283 25.03 7.05 2.36
CA ILE A 283 23.91 6.46 3.09
C ILE A 283 23.58 5.15 2.37
N ILE A 284 23.58 4.03 3.10
CA ILE A 284 23.25 2.67 2.59
C ILE A 284 22.00 2.61 1.70
N HIS A 285 21.08 3.55 1.88
CA HIS A 285 19.90 3.76 1.04
C HIS A 285 20.20 3.72 -0.47
N GLU A 286 21.21 4.44 -0.94
CA GLU A 286 21.57 4.48 -2.37
C GLU A 286 22.26 3.18 -2.83
N LEU A 287 23.03 2.54 -1.94
CA LEU A 287 23.58 1.21 -2.24
C LEU A 287 22.45 0.19 -2.42
N CYS A 288 21.39 0.24 -1.61
CA CYS A 288 20.21 -0.59 -1.78
C CYS A 288 19.50 -0.34 -3.12
N HIS A 289 19.28 0.94 -3.50
CA HIS A 289 18.73 1.28 -4.83
C HIS A 289 19.61 0.79 -5.98
N GLY A 290 20.92 0.91 -5.83
CA GLY A 290 21.89 0.45 -6.81
C GLY A 290 21.93 -1.06 -6.97
N ILE A 291 21.74 -1.82 -5.88
CA ILE A 291 21.66 -3.29 -5.92
C ILE A 291 20.40 -3.74 -6.67
N ILE A 292 19.26 -3.12 -6.38
CA ILE A 292 17.97 -3.42 -7.01
C ILE A 292 18.06 -3.19 -8.51
N GLY A 293 18.52 -2.00 -8.88
CA GLY A 293 18.65 -1.64 -10.28
C GLY A 293 19.57 -2.57 -11.06
N ALA A 294 20.68 -3.04 -10.46
CA ALA A 294 21.69 -3.91 -11.09
C ALA A 294 21.15 -5.25 -11.61
N ARG A 295 20.04 -5.71 -11.03
CA ARG A 295 19.54 -7.08 -11.19
C ARG A 295 18.30 -7.16 -12.07
N ASP A 296 17.45 -6.13 -12.07
CA ASP A 296 16.30 -5.97 -12.98
C ASP A 296 16.66 -6.03 -14.50
N GLN A 297 17.94 -5.94 -14.86
CA GLN A 297 18.38 -5.91 -16.27
C GLN A 297 18.89 -7.26 -16.82
N ASN A 298 18.76 -8.37 -16.08
CA ASN A 298 19.34 -9.69 -16.43
C ASN A 298 18.39 -10.69 -17.12
N ASN A 299 17.26 -10.27 -17.69
CA ASN A 299 16.33 -11.20 -18.35
C ASN A 299 16.86 -11.85 -19.65
N ILE A 300 16.48 -13.12 -19.85
CA ILE A 300 16.83 -13.94 -21.03
C ILE A 300 16.09 -13.42 -22.27
N PRO A 301 16.74 -13.29 -23.45
CA PRO A 301 16.07 -12.87 -24.68
C PRO A 301 14.98 -13.85 -25.14
N GLY A 302 13.75 -13.37 -25.32
CA GLY A 302 12.67 -14.10 -26.01
C GLY A 302 11.39 -14.32 -25.20
N GLU A 303 11.44 -14.21 -23.87
CA GLU A 303 10.24 -14.04 -23.06
C GLU A 303 9.94 -12.54 -22.95
N VAL A 304 8.93 -12.07 -23.69
CA VAL A 304 8.32 -10.77 -23.41
C VAL A 304 7.46 -10.95 -22.16
N ARG A 305 8.09 -10.95 -20.98
CA ARG A 305 7.35 -10.66 -19.74
C ARG A 305 7.08 -9.15 -19.76
N PRO A 306 5.81 -8.70 -19.71
CA PRO A 306 5.49 -7.29 -19.86
C PRO A 306 6.06 -6.50 -18.68
N ASN A 307 7.24 -5.88 -18.85
CA ASN A 307 7.76 -4.70 -18.12
C ASN A 307 7.43 -4.53 -16.61
N ILE A 308 7.29 -5.62 -15.83
CA ILE A 308 7.00 -5.59 -14.39
C ILE A 308 8.30 -5.52 -13.53
N GLU A 309 9.48 -5.60 -14.13
CA GLU A 309 10.76 -5.65 -13.40
C GLU A 309 11.35 -4.28 -13.08
N ARG A 310 10.61 -3.50 -12.29
CA ARG A 310 11.20 -2.70 -11.20
C ARG A 310 10.69 -3.14 -9.82
N ALA A 311 9.73 -4.06 -9.79
CA ALA A 311 8.96 -4.43 -8.61
C ALA A 311 9.22 -5.86 -8.12
N ALA A 312 10.03 -6.65 -8.82
CA ALA A 312 10.27 -8.05 -8.52
C ALA A 312 11.29 -8.29 -7.38
N GLU A 313 11.78 -7.24 -6.74
CA GLU A 313 12.61 -7.34 -5.54
C GLU A 313 11.87 -6.87 -4.28
N PRO A 314 10.93 -7.66 -3.72
CA PRO A 314 10.31 -7.33 -2.44
C PRO A 314 11.38 -7.04 -1.40
N THR A 315 12.45 -7.83 -1.29
CA THR A 315 13.37 -7.77 -0.14
C THR A 315 14.26 -6.51 -0.10
N LEU A 316 14.83 -6.08 -1.22
CA LEU A 316 15.73 -4.92 -1.28
C LEU A 316 15.00 -3.59 -1.46
N MET A 317 13.89 -3.57 -2.20
CA MET A 317 12.98 -2.43 -2.20
C MET A 317 12.28 -2.27 -0.85
N VAL A 318 12.01 -3.38 -0.14
CA VAL A 318 11.68 -3.37 1.29
C VAL A 318 12.86 -2.80 2.06
N PHE A 319 14.14 -3.16 1.90
CA PHE A 319 15.22 -2.46 2.64
C PHE A 319 15.29 -0.93 2.40
N ALA A 320 15.14 -0.46 1.16
CA ALA A 320 15.16 0.97 0.84
C ALA A 320 13.88 1.71 1.29
N LYS A 321 12.71 1.07 1.19
CA LYS A 321 11.44 1.60 1.70
C LYS A 321 11.26 1.38 3.20
N LEU A 322 11.86 0.36 3.82
CA LEU A 322 11.90 0.07 5.25
C LEU A 322 12.57 1.21 5.98
N ALA A 323 13.59 1.82 5.38
CA ALA A 323 14.17 3.04 5.90
C ALA A 323 13.09 4.10 6.19
N THR A 324 11.98 4.14 5.45
CA THR A 324 10.91 5.15 5.60
C THR A 324 9.92 4.82 6.74
N PRO A 325 9.32 3.62 6.90
CA PRO A 325 8.53 3.25 8.08
C PRO A 325 9.37 2.92 9.32
N TRP A 326 10.64 2.54 9.15
CA TRP A 326 11.59 2.52 10.26
C TRP A 326 11.94 3.94 10.70
N SER A 327 12.02 4.90 9.78
CA SER A 327 12.07 6.32 10.15
C SER A 327 10.81 6.75 10.91
N LYS A 328 9.64 6.22 10.54
CA LYS A 328 8.36 6.52 11.17
C LYS A 328 8.22 5.95 12.59
N ASN A 329 8.58 4.68 12.79
CA ASN A 329 8.45 3.95 14.05
C ASN A 329 9.54 4.30 15.08
N PHE A 330 10.73 4.69 14.64
CA PHE A 330 11.83 5.05 15.54
C PHE A 330 12.02 6.57 15.69
N PHE A 331 11.61 7.40 14.73
CA PHE A 331 11.86 8.85 14.81
C PHE A 331 10.68 9.67 15.39
N GLY A 332 9.51 9.09 15.67
CA GLY A 332 8.49 9.77 16.50
C GLY A 332 7.93 11.08 15.94
N GLY A 333 7.90 11.26 14.62
CA GLY A 333 7.36 12.45 13.96
C GLY A 333 6.02 12.20 13.27
N SER A 334 4.97 12.93 13.69
CA SER A 334 3.77 13.12 12.87
C SER A 334 4.07 14.15 11.77
N THR A 335 4.37 13.69 10.56
CA THR A 335 4.14 14.51 9.36
C THR A 335 2.79 14.14 8.79
N THR A 336 1.95 15.16 8.62
CA THR A 336 0.67 15.09 7.91
C THR A 336 0.94 14.81 6.43
N VAL A 337 1.31 13.58 6.11
CA VAL A 337 1.08 13.00 4.78
C VAL A 337 -0.10 12.07 4.98
N PHE A 338 -1.10 12.23 4.10
CA PHE A 338 -2.43 11.63 4.13
C PHE A 338 -2.59 10.39 5.04
N PRO A 339 -3.66 10.32 5.86
CA PRO A 339 -3.85 9.35 6.97
C PRO A 339 -4.12 7.89 6.53
N LEU A 340 -3.35 7.37 5.58
CA LEU A 340 -3.43 6.02 5.03
C LEU A 340 -2.16 5.18 5.30
N LEU A 341 -1.09 5.75 5.87
CA LEU A 341 0.23 5.09 5.88
C LEU A 341 0.94 5.12 7.24
N ALA A 342 0.29 4.72 8.34
CA ALA A 342 0.98 4.44 9.61
C ALA A 342 1.30 2.96 9.80
N ASP A 343 2.32 2.65 10.59
CA ASP A 343 2.67 1.34 11.19
C ASP A 343 2.25 0.11 10.38
N ILE A 344 2.74 0.07 9.15
CA ILE A 344 2.50 -1.02 8.23
C ILE A 344 3.50 -2.14 8.56
N PRO A 345 3.08 -3.37 8.93
CA PRO A 345 4.00 -4.49 9.08
C PRO A 345 4.89 -4.62 7.84
N ILE A 346 6.16 -5.03 7.99
CA ILE A 346 7.13 -5.18 6.87
C ILE A 346 6.54 -5.89 5.66
N ALA A 347 5.70 -6.91 5.90
CA ALA A 347 4.92 -7.54 4.86
C ALA A 347 4.12 -6.50 4.07
N VAL A 348 3.24 -5.74 4.73
CA VAL A 348 2.27 -4.78 4.15
C VAL A 348 2.96 -3.62 3.36
N LEU A 349 4.23 -3.28 3.61
CA LEU A 349 4.98 -2.27 2.84
C LEU A 349 5.49 -2.74 1.47
N SER A 350 5.71 -4.05 1.32
CA SER A 350 6.07 -4.63 0.02
C SER A 350 4.92 -4.58 -0.98
N TYR A 351 3.67 -4.40 -0.52
CA TYR A 351 2.46 -4.38 -1.33
C TYR A 351 2.18 -3.03 -1.99
N GLU A 352 2.97 -1.98 -1.74
CA GLU A 352 2.86 -0.70 -2.45
C GLU A 352 3.83 -0.60 -3.62
N VAL A 353 4.14 -1.73 -4.27
CA VAL A 353 5.10 -1.78 -5.37
C VAL A 353 4.52 -2.58 -6.54
N PRO A 354 4.35 -1.96 -7.72
CA PRO A 354 4.41 -0.50 -7.92
C PRO A 354 3.28 0.17 -7.13
N SER A 355 3.53 1.33 -6.50
CA SER A 355 2.47 2.03 -5.75
C SER A 355 1.33 2.36 -6.72
N ALA A 356 0.08 2.32 -6.27
CA ALA A 356 -1.03 2.87 -7.06
C ALA A 356 -0.79 4.35 -7.45
N LEU A 357 0.02 5.07 -6.67
CA LEU A 357 0.49 6.42 -6.98
C LEU A 357 1.45 6.45 -8.19
N TYR A 358 2.24 5.40 -8.41
CA TYR A 358 3.06 5.26 -9.63
C TYR A 358 2.20 4.88 -10.85
N MET A 359 1.08 4.19 -10.65
CA MET A 359 0.17 3.82 -11.74
C MET A 359 -0.53 5.04 -12.36
N ASN A 360 -0.72 6.11 -11.58
CA ASN A 360 -1.30 7.37 -12.06
C ASN A 360 -0.25 8.36 -12.60
N HIS A 361 1.05 8.01 -12.62
CA HIS A 361 2.07 8.92 -13.10
C HIS A 361 2.04 8.95 -14.65
N PRO A 362 1.75 10.11 -15.28
CA PRO A 362 1.49 10.21 -16.72
C PRO A 362 2.68 9.89 -17.63
N SER A 363 3.85 9.59 -17.07
CA SER A 363 5.09 9.44 -17.83
C SER A 363 5.44 8.00 -18.24
N ILE A 364 4.68 6.97 -17.86
CA ILE A 364 4.97 5.59 -18.31
C ILE A 364 3.69 4.75 -18.50
N PRO A 365 2.92 4.96 -19.59
CA PRO A 365 1.90 3.99 -20.00
C PRO A 365 2.59 2.77 -20.60
N GLY A 366 2.99 1.83 -19.74
CA GLY A 366 3.46 0.53 -20.19
C GLY A 366 2.30 -0.31 -20.73
N ASP A 367 2.61 -1.33 -21.54
CA ASP A 367 1.61 -2.27 -22.07
C ASP A 367 0.76 -2.93 -20.98
N TRP A 368 1.27 -3.01 -19.75
CA TRP A 368 0.58 -3.52 -18.55
C TRP A 368 -0.55 -2.61 -18.04
N GLN A 369 -0.67 -1.37 -18.53
CA GLN A 369 -1.77 -0.42 -18.20
C GLN A 369 -2.88 -0.40 -19.25
N LYS A 370 -2.77 -1.20 -20.32
CA LYS A 370 -3.85 -1.35 -21.28
C LYS A 370 -5.02 -2.07 -20.60
N ASP A 371 -6.24 -1.71 -20.95
CA ASP A 371 -7.41 -2.48 -20.55
C ASP A 371 -7.20 -3.97 -20.92
N ASP A 372 -7.57 -4.84 -20.00
CA ASP A 372 -7.36 -6.29 -20.01
C ASP A 372 -5.91 -6.78 -19.92
N ALA A 373 -4.93 -5.90 -19.70
CA ALA A 373 -3.55 -6.32 -19.53
C ALA A 373 -3.39 -7.20 -18.28
N GLU A 374 -2.66 -8.29 -18.42
CA GLU A 374 -2.43 -9.23 -17.32
C GLU A 374 -1.30 -8.75 -16.41
N ILE A 375 -1.62 -8.54 -15.13
CA ILE A 375 -0.68 -8.23 -14.06
C ILE A 375 -0.44 -9.51 -13.28
N ASN A 376 0.78 -10.03 -13.40
CA ASN A 376 1.24 -11.16 -12.61
C ASN A 376 2.00 -10.66 -11.40
N SER A 377 1.53 -10.97 -10.18
CA SER A 377 2.27 -10.72 -8.95
C SER A 377 2.77 -12.04 -8.38
N THR A 378 3.98 -12.04 -7.84
CA THR A 378 4.57 -13.20 -7.16
C THR A 378 4.80 -12.88 -5.70
N TYR A 379 4.60 -13.87 -4.84
CA TYR A 379 4.64 -13.69 -3.39
C TYR A 379 5.79 -14.49 -2.78
N THR A 380 6.54 -13.82 -1.92
CA THR A 380 7.59 -14.45 -1.12
C THR A 380 7.04 -14.70 0.28
N PRO A 381 6.86 -15.97 0.71
CA PRO A 381 6.41 -16.23 2.07
C PRO A 381 7.42 -15.71 3.08
N ALA A 382 6.93 -15.08 4.15
CA ALA A 382 7.77 -14.42 5.15
C ALA A 382 8.71 -15.36 5.93
N SER A 383 8.48 -16.67 5.88
CA SER A 383 9.44 -17.67 6.36
C SER A 383 10.78 -17.55 5.63
N TRP A 384 10.79 -17.12 4.37
CA TRP A 384 12.00 -16.89 3.59
C TRP A 384 12.77 -15.67 4.05
N THR A 385 12.10 -14.52 4.16
CA THR A 385 12.73 -13.29 4.65
C THR A 385 13.25 -13.48 6.08
N SER A 386 12.53 -14.24 6.91
CA SER A 386 13.00 -14.62 8.24
C SER A 386 14.23 -15.52 8.22
N ARG A 387 14.38 -16.41 7.22
CA ARG A 387 15.58 -17.26 7.08
C ARG A 387 16.82 -16.45 6.71
N LEU A 388 16.69 -15.41 5.88
CA LEU A 388 17.82 -14.52 5.58
C LEU A 388 18.44 -13.94 6.86
N LEU A 389 17.62 -13.75 7.89
CA LEU A 389 18.03 -13.28 9.22
C LEU A 389 18.62 -14.38 10.11
N SER A 390 18.84 -15.60 9.63
CA SER A 390 19.33 -16.73 10.43
C SER A 390 20.70 -17.23 9.98
N GLU A 391 21.55 -17.65 10.93
CA GLU A 391 22.83 -18.32 10.61
C GLU A 391 22.63 -19.59 9.79
N ALA A 392 21.52 -20.31 10.02
CA ALA A 392 21.20 -21.52 9.29
C ALA A 392 21.16 -21.27 7.79
N PHE A 393 20.54 -20.18 7.33
CA PHE A 393 20.52 -19.85 5.90
C PHE A 393 21.91 -19.62 5.32
N TRP A 394 22.75 -18.84 6.00
CA TRP A 394 24.07 -18.48 5.46
C TRP A 394 25.07 -19.63 5.49
N ASN A 395 24.87 -20.59 6.38
CA ASN A 395 25.72 -21.77 6.51
C ASN A 395 25.13 -23.03 5.85
N ASP A 396 23.93 -22.96 5.25
CA ASP A 396 23.29 -24.11 4.61
C ASP A 396 23.98 -24.44 3.27
N PRO A 397 24.70 -25.58 3.19
CA PRO A 397 25.38 -25.98 1.96
C PRO A 397 24.40 -26.39 0.84
N ALA A 398 23.13 -26.62 1.16
CA ALA A 398 22.10 -26.87 0.16
C ALA A 398 21.72 -25.60 -0.61
N VAL A 399 22.17 -24.41 -0.19
CA VAL A 399 22.03 -23.18 -0.96
C VAL A 399 23.31 -22.95 -1.78
N PRO A 400 23.34 -23.34 -3.07
CA PRO A 400 24.59 -23.58 -3.81
C PRO A 400 25.39 -22.32 -4.13
N GLN A 401 24.73 -21.20 -4.45
CA GLN A 401 25.37 -19.90 -4.76
C GLN A 401 24.43 -18.76 -4.39
N LYS A 402 24.74 -17.96 -3.36
CA LYS A 402 23.85 -16.87 -2.92
C LYS A 402 23.71 -15.76 -3.97
N SER A 403 24.65 -15.67 -4.91
CA SER A 403 24.64 -14.75 -6.05
C SER A 403 23.80 -15.24 -7.23
N ALA A 404 23.58 -16.55 -7.38
CA ALA A 404 22.86 -17.16 -8.51
C ALA A 404 21.35 -17.14 -8.28
N ASP A 405 20.81 -15.94 -8.10
CA ASP A 405 19.38 -15.67 -7.92
C ASP A 405 18.76 -16.21 -6.61
N TYR A 406 19.52 -16.85 -5.72
CA TYR A 406 19.01 -17.42 -4.46
C TYR A 406 18.58 -16.38 -3.39
N PHE A 407 18.71 -15.08 -3.62
CA PHE A 407 17.98 -14.08 -2.82
C PHE A 407 16.52 -13.97 -3.29
N HIS A 408 16.25 -14.31 -4.54
CA HIS A 408 14.94 -14.47 -5.13
C HIS A 408 14.49 -15.90 -4.80
N ARG A 409 13.49 -16.00 -3.93
CA ARG A 409 12.86 -17.30 -3.71
C ARG A 409 12.19 -17.69 -5.02
N PRO A 410 12.18 -18.97 -5.40
CA PRO A 410 11.39 -19.38 -6.54
C PRO A 410 9.90 -19.08 -6.28
N PHE A 411 9.18 -18.73 -7.35
CA PHE A 411 7.82 -18.19 -7.27
C PHE A 411 6.83 -19.30 -6.92
N ILE A 412 6.70 -19.60 -5.62
CA ILE A 412 5.77 -20.64 -5.15
C ILE A 412 4.32 -20.18 -5.28
N PHE A 413 4.09 -18.89 -5.05
CA PHE A 413 2.76 -18.30 -5.00
C PHE A 413 2.72 -17.14 -5.99
N SER A 414 1.73 -17.14 -6.86
CA SER A 414 1.49 -16.06 -7.81
C SER A 414 0.01 -15.68 -7.80
N ASN A 415 -0.31 -14.54 -8.39
CA ASN A 415 -1.64 -14.27 -8.88
C ASN A 415 -1.55 -13.58 -10.23
N SER A 416 -2.60 -13.76 -11.02
CA SER A 416 -2.83 -13.04 -12.27
C SER A 416 -4.08 -12.19 -12.11
N THR A 417 -3.97 -10.90 -12.42
CA THR A 417 -5.09 -9.95 -12.38
C THR A 417 -5.16 -9.20 -13.69
N ARG A 418 -6.34 -9.14 -14.32
CA ARG A 418 -6.52 -8.31 -15.51
C ARG A 418 -6.77 -6.86 -15.12
N TRP A 419 -6.04 -5.95 -15.75
CA TRP A 419 -6.19 -4.52 -15.56
C TRP A 419 -7.53 -4.05 -16.13
N GLY A 420 -8.42 -3.55 -15.27
CA GLY A 420 -9.78 -3.13 -15.67
C GLY A 420 -10.07 -1.63 -15.53
N GLY A 421 -9.06 -0.78 -15.31
CA GLY A 421 -9.24 0.68 -15.16
C GLY A 421 -10.06 1.17 -13.94
N GLY A 422 -10.51 0.27 -13.05
CA GLY A 422 -11.28 0.59 -11.83
C GLY A 422 -10.72 -0.11 -10.57
N PRO A 423 -11.41 -0.06 -9.42
CA PRO A 423 -11.04 -0.85 -8.24
C PRO A 423 -10.98 -2.32 -8.63
N GLN A 424 -9.78 -2.90 -8.59
CA GLN A 424 -9.55 -4.23 -9.13
C GLN A 424 -9.88 -5.28 -8.10
N ALA A 425 -10.73 -6.23 -8.47
CA ALA A 425 -10.70 -7.53 -7.83
C ALA A 425 -9.39 -8.20 -8.23
N TRP A 426 -8.38 -8.09 -7.38
CA TRP A 426 -7.14 -8.82 -7.57
C TRP A 426 -7.46 -10.32 -7.63
N GLY A 427 -6.81 -11.01 -8.57
CA GLY A 427 -6.90 -12.46 -8.68
C GLY A 427 -6.42 -13.11 -7.38
N ALA A 428 -7.03 -14.24 -7.01
CA ALA A 428 -6.61 -14.96 -5.83
C ALA A 428 -5.15 -15.41 -5.95
N VAL A 429 -4.41 -15.38 -4.84
CA VAL A 429 -3.09 -16.02 -4.78
C VAL A 429 -3.27 -17.53 -4.86
N GLU A 430 -2.62 -18.10 -5.86
CA GLU A 430 -2.59 -19.53 -6.12
C GLU A 430 -1.15 -20.05 -6.05
N PRO A 431 -0.97 -21.30 -5.61
CA PRO A 431 0.33 -21.94 -5.73
C PRO A 431 0.57 -22.29 -7.20
N ASP A 432 1.54 -21.62 -7.82
CA ASP A 432 1.91 -21.81 -9.23
C ASP A 432 3.43 -21.94 -9.40
N PRO A 433 4.05 -22.95 -8.77
CA PRO A 433 5.47 -23.20 -8.97
C PRO A 433 5.69 -23.77 -10.38
N ASP A 434 6.48 -23.08 -11.20
CA ASP A 434 6.95 -23.66 -12.47
C ASP A 434 7.82 -24.91 -12.26
N ASP A 435 8.08 -25.69 -13.32
CA ASP A 435 8.86 -26.93 -13.23
C ASP A 435 10.25 -26.71 -12.61
N HIS A 436 10.84 -25.54 -12.86
CA HIS A 436 12.13 -25.16 -12.31
C HIS A 436 12.04 -24.87 -10.79
N THR A 437 11.00 -24.16 -10.36
CA THR A 437 10.66 -23.89 -8.97
C THR A 437 10.43 -25.20 -8.23
N LEU A 438 9.60 -26.10 -8.77
CA LEU A 438 9.34 -27.40 -8.17
C LEU A 438 10.62 -28.22 -7.96
N ALA A 439 11.54 -28.18 -8.94
CA ALA A 439 12.81 -28.88 -8.86
C ALA A 439 13.77 -28.28 -7.81
N THR A 440 13.67 -26.97 -7.55
CA THR A 440 14.55 -26.23 -6.63
C THR A 440 13.96 -26.01 -5.23
N MET A 441 12.68 -26.33 -5.02
CA MET A 441 12.00 -26.21 -3.73
C MET A 441 12.67 -27.07 -2.64
N THR A 442 12.97 -26.43 -1.51
CA THR A 442 13.43 -27.11 -0.30
C THR A 442 12.29 -27.94 0.32
N ASN A 443 12.61 -28.90 1.19
CA ASN A 443 11.58 -29.70 1.90
C ASN A 443 10.60 -28.81 2.69
N GLN A 444 11.08 -27.69 3.22
CA GLN A 444 10.23 -26.75 3.94
C GLN A 444 9.34 -25.92 3.00
N ASP A 445 9.78 -25.64 1.77
CA ASP A 445 8.92 -25.02 0.75
C ASP A 445 7.76 -25.94 0.39
N LYS A 446 8.05 -27.24 0.23
CA LYS A 446 7.04 -28.27 -0.02
C LYS A 446 6.05 -28.36 1.14
N GLN A 447 6.53 -28.32 2.38
CA GLN A 447 5.66 -28.31 3.56
C GLN A 447 4.75 -27.07 3.63
N VAL A 448 5.25 -25.88 3.23
CA VAL A 448 4.45 -24.66 3.15
C VAL A 448 3.34 -24.81 2.10
N LEU A 449 3.69 -25.34 0.92
CA LEU A 449 2.74 -25.60 -0.16
C LEU A 449 1.68 -26.65 0.24
N GLU A 450 2.09 -27.76 0.84
CA GLU A 450 1.18 -28.79 1.37
C GLU A 450 0.22 -28.21 2.42
N THR A 451 0.74 -27.44 3.38
CA THR A 451 -0.07 -26.78 4.41
C THR A 451 -1.06 -25.79 3.78
N TRP A 452 -0.64 -25.03 2.76
CA TRP A 452 -1.51 -24.13 2.03
C TRP A 452 -2.64 -24.90 1.34
N ASN A 453 -2.32 -25.95 0.59
CA ASN A 453 -3.29 -26.76 -0.13
C ASN A 453 -4.29 -27.42 0.81
N GLU A 454 -3.82 -28.01 1.92
CA GLU A 454 -4.68 -28.60 2.95
C GLU A 454 -5.69 -27.57 3.50
N ARG A 455 -5.21 -26.39 3.89
CA ARG A 455 -6.07 -25.30 4.38
C ARG A 455 -7.04 -24.84 3.31
N HIS A 456 -6.55 -24.58 2.11
CA HIS A 456 -7.36 -24.12 1.00
C HIS A 456 -8.52 -25.09 0.71
N GLN A 457 -8.26 -26.40 0.72
CA GLN A 457 -9.29 -27.43 0.53
C GLN A 457 -10.32 -27.45 1.66
N ILE A 458 -9.90 -27.34 2.92
CA ILE A 458 -10.82 -27.28 4.06
C ILE A 458 -11.74 -26.07 3.95
N TRP A 459 -11.17 -24.92 3.57
CA TRP A 459 -11.93 -23.68 3.42
C TRP A 459 -12.88 -23.69 2.24
N ILE A 460 -12.48 -24.26 1.10
CA ILE A 460 -13.39 -24.55 -0.01
C ILE A 460 -14.53 -25.43 0.52
N GLY A 461 -14.24 -26.55 1.17
CA GLY A 461 -15.26 -27.48 1.66
C GLY A 461 -16.27 -26.86 2.64
N ILE A 462 -15.84 -25.94 3.52
CA ILE A 462 -16.74 -25.25 4.47
C ILE A 462 -17.66 -24.23 3.76
N ARG A 463 -17.22 -23.71 2.62
CA ARG A 463 -17.81 -22.54 1.95
C ARG A 463 -18.51 -22.85 0.64
N GLU A 464 -18.20 -23.98 0.01
CA GLU A 464 -18.63 -24.38 -1.34
C GLU A 464 -20.15 -24.22 -1.56
N VAL A 465 -20.94 -24.48 -0.52
CA VAL A 465 -22.41 -24.48 -0.64
C VAL A 465 -23.03 -23.07 -0.64
N TRP A 466 -22.35 -22.05 -0.11
CA TRP A 466 -22.95 -20.73 0.10
C TRP A 466 -22.10 -19.56 -0.36
N TYR A 467 -20.77 -19.67 -0.32
CA TYR A 467 -19.89 -18.52 -0.41
C TYR A 467 -19.97 -17.77 -1.73
N ASP A 468 -19.92 -18.45 -2.87
CA ASP A 468 -19.97 -17.78 -4.18
C ASP A 468 -21.32 -17.06 -4.38
N GLU A 469 -22.41 -17.67 -3.93
CA GLU A 469 -23.75 -17.07 -3.98
C GLU A 469 -23.85 -15.83 -3.08
N GLU A 470 -23.44 -15.95 -1.82
CA GLU A 470 -23.51 -14.87 -0.83
C GLU A 470 -22.54 -13.73 -1.14
N ARG A 471 -21.34 -14.07 -1.61
CA ARG A 471 -20.34 -13.12 -2.08
C ARG A 471 -20.86 -12.33 -3.27
N TYR A 472 -21.46 -13.00 -4.26
CA TYR A 472 -22.05 -12.32 -5.41
C TYR A 472 -23.15 -11.34 -4.99
N LYS A 473 -24.07 -11.75 -4.10
CA LYS A 473 -25.13 -10.86 -3.58
C LYS A 473 -24.52 -9.64 -2.89
N TRP A 474 -23.51 -9.84 -2.04
CA TRP A 474 -22.87 -8.77 -1.30
C TRP A 474 -22.07 -7.82 -2.23
N GLU A 475 -21.27 -8.35 -3.17
CA GLU A 475 -20.48 -7.56 -4.13
C GLU A 475 -21.36 -6.66 -5.00
N ASN A 476 -22.56 -7.14 -5.35
CA ASN A 476 -23.57 -6.38 -6.10
C ASN A 476 -24.52 -5.57 -5.19
N SER A 477 -24.11 -5.30 -3.95
CA SER A 477 -24.89 -4.52 -3.00
C SER A 477 -24.17 -3.22 -2.61
N PRO A 478 -24.88 -2.21 -2.06
CA PRO A 478 -24.21 -1.02 -1.58
C PRO A 478 -23.28 -1.25 -0.38
N TRP A 479 -23.34 -2.42 0.28
CA TRP A 479 -22.45 -2.74 1.38
C TRP A 479 -21.02 -3.08 0.95
N ALA A 480 -20.85 -3.59 -0.28
CA ALA A 480 -19.53 -3.84 -0.87
C ALA A 480 -18.75 -2.57 -1.22
N GLN A 481 -19.40 -1.40 -1.14
CA GLN A 481 -18.77 -0.11 -1.40
C GLN A 481 -17.98 0.37 -0.17
N ILE A 482 -16.97 -0.39 0.25
CA ILE A 482 -16.23 -0.20 1.53
C ILE A 482 -15.64 1.21 1.62
N GLU A 483 -14.91 1.66 0.58
CA GLU A 483 -14.32 3.01 0.53
C GLU A 483 -15.38 4.09 0.77
N TRP A 484 -16.56 3.91 0.20
CA TRP A 484 -17.67 4.86 0.29
C TRP A 484 -18.33 4.85 1.67
N ARG A 485 -18.41 3.69 2.32
CA ARG A 485 -18.85 3.57 3.72
C ARG A 485 -17.91 4.34 4.65
N ILE A 486 -16.60 4.19 4.46
CA ILE A 486 -15.59 4.96 5.20
C ILE A 486 -15.79 6.47 4.97
N LYS A 487 -16.02 6.89 3.73
CA LYS A 487 -16.30 8.31 3.42
C LYS A 487 -17.57 8.83 4.09
N ILE A 488 -18.63 8.02 4.22
CA ILE A 488 -19.84 8.40 4.97
C ILE A 488 -19.53 8.64 6.44
N ASP A 489 -18.70 7.79 7.06
CA ASP A 489 -18.27 7.96 8.45
C ASP A 489 -17.35 9.19 8.61
N LEU A 490 -16.44 9.43 7.66
CA LEU A 490 -15.60 10.63 7.61
C LEU A 490 -16.43 11.90 7.48
N PHE A 491 -17.48 11.89 6.66
CA PHE A 491 -18.42 13.00 6.56
C PHE A 491 -19.09 13.28 7.91
N ALA A 492 -19.55 12.24 8.61
CA ALA A 492 -20.17 12.40 9.93
C ALA A 492 -19.20 13.04 10.95
N ALA A 493 -17.93 12.63 10.93
CA ALA A 493 -16.89 13.21 11.78
C ALA A 493 -16.58 14.68 11.42
N ALA A 494 -16.45 15.00 10.13
CA ALA A 494 -16.26 16.36 9.63
C ALA A 494 -17.47 17.26 9.97
N PHE A 495 -18.68 16.73 9.82
CA PHE A 495 -19.92 17.43 10.13
C PHE A 495 -20.01 17.79 11.60
N ALA A 496 -19.62 16.88 12.49
CA ALA A 496 -19.56 17.13 13.93
C ALA A 496 -18.59 18.27 14.29
N LYS A 497 -17.51 18.43 13.51
CA LYS A 497 -16.53 19.52 13.64
C LYS A 497 -16.92 20.81 12.90
N ARG A 498 -18.01 20.79 12.13
CA ARG A 498 -18.41 21.86 11.20
C ARG A 498 -17.31 22.20 10.18
N ASP A 499 -16.57 21.19 9.75
CA ASP A 499 -15.56 21.30 8.69
C ASP A 499 -16.26 21.31 7.33
N GLU A 500 -16.53 22.52 6.82
CA GLU A 500 -17.29 22.70 5.58
C GLU A 500 -16.57 22.13 4.36
N VAL A 501 -15.25 22.29 4.28
CA VAL A 501 -14.45 21.87 3.12
C VAL A 501 -14.44 20.35 3.03
N ALA A 502 -14.08 19.65 4.11
CA ALA A 502 -14.08 18.19 4.11
C ALA A 502 -15.48 17.62 3.84
N CYS A 503 -16.53 18.18 4.48
CA CYS A 503 -17.91 17.76 4.23
C CYS A 503 -18.30 17.94 2.76
N ALA A 504 -18.00 19.10 2.17
CA ALA A 504 -18.36 19.41 0.80
C ALA A 504 -17.60 18.54 -0.21
N GLN A 505 -16.30 18.30 -0.01
CA GLN A 505 -15.52 17.38 -0.86
C GLN A 505 -16.12 15.98 -0.87
N ILE A 506 -16.36 15.41 0.31
CA ILE A 506 -16.93 14.07 0.43
C ILE A 506 -18.32 14.01 -0.21
N ALA A 507 -19.19 14.99 0.10
CA ALA A 507 -20.53 15.04 -0.46
C ALA A 507 -20.50 15.14 -2.00
N THR A 508 -19.63 15.99 -2.55
CA THR A 508 -19.42 16.15 -4.00
C THR A 508 -18.91 14.84 -4.63
N GLU A 509 -17.95 14.15 -4.03
CA GLU A 509 -17.45 12.86 -4.54
C GLU A 509 -18.55 11.77 -4.60
N LEU A 510 -19.43 11.73 -3.59
CA LEU A 510 -20.55 10.79 -3.55
C LEU A 510 -21.63 11.14 -4.58
N VAL A 511 -21.95 12.43 -4.73
CA VAL A 511 -22.91 12.88 -5.75
C VAL A 511 -22.41 12.56 -7.16
N HIS A 512 -21.11 12.73 -7.44
CA HIS A 512 -20.54 12.47 -8.77
C HIS A 512 -20.35 10.98 -9.11
N ARG A 513 -20.74 10.05 -8.20
CA ARG A 513 -20.83 8.62 -8.55
C ARG A 513 -21.82 8.37 -9.69
N ILE A 514 -22.79 9.27 -9.85
CA ILE A 514 -23.61 9.41 -11.04
C ILE A 514 -23.32 10.78 -11.62
N ASN A 515 -22.89 10.84 -12.87
CA ASN A 515 -22.61 12.13 -13.51
C ASN A 515 -23.92 12.89 -13.76
N TRP A 516 -24.25 13.78 -12.82
CA TRP A 516 -25.42 14.65 -12.86
C TRP A 516 -25.18 15.99 -13.55
N SER A 517 -23.93 16.29 -13.92
CA SER A 517 -23.55 17.60 -14.46
C SER A 517 -23.54 17.67 -15.99
N GLU A 518 -23.54 16.53 -16.68
CA GLU A 518 -23.50 16.47 -18.15
C GLU A 518 -24.88 16.69 -18.79
N ASP A 519 -25.71 15.64 -18.88
CA ASP A 519 -27.04 15.71 -19.48
C ASP A 519 -27.96 14.63 -18.92
N ARG A 520 -29.27 14.82 -19.11
CA ARG A 520 -30.32 13.93 -18.60
C ARG A 520 -30.18 12.50 -19.11
N ASN A 521 -29.86 12.30 -20.39
CA ASN A 521 -29.76 10.95 -20.94
C ASN A 521 -28.57 10.21 -20.33
N THR A 522 -27.44 10.90 -20.14
CA THR A 522 -26.28 10.34 -19.45
C THR A 522 -26.59 10.05 -17.98
N TYR A 523 -27.25 10.96 -17.28
CA TYR A 523 -27.67 10.75 -15.88
C TYR A 523 -28.57 9.52 -15.73
N ILE A 524 -29.66 9.44 -16.51
CA ILE A 524 -30.58 8.30 -16.53
C ILE A 524 -29.85 7.03 -17.01
N ARG A 525 -28.76 7.14 -17.79
CA ARG A 525 -27.93 6.01 -18.19
C ARG A 525 -27.26 5.29 -17.03
N TYR A 526 -26.87 6.03 -16.01
CA TYR A 526 -26.19 5.50 -14.83
C TYR A 526 -27.14 5.10 -13.69
N LEU A 527 -28.44 5.38 -13.82
CA LEU A 527 -29.45 4.80 -12.93
C LEU A 527 -29.80 3.38 -13.38
N PRO A 528 -30.09 2.46 -12.44
CA PRO A 528 -30.58 1.12 -12.76
C PRO A 528 -31.76 1.11 -13.72
N LYS A 529 -31.65 0.37 -14.84
CA LYS A 529 -32.63 0.42 -15.95
C LYS A 529 -33.51 -0.79 -16.14
N ASN A 530 -33.21 -1.89 -15.48
CA ASN A 530 -33.94 -3.13 -15.66
C ASN A 530 -33.93 -3.95 -14.37
N ASP A 531 -34.64 -5.07 -14.41
CA ASP A 531 -34.82 -5.98 -13.29
C ASP A 531 -33.55 -6.72 -12.86
N ARG A 532 -32.45 -6.58 -13.61
CA ARG A 532 -31.15 -7.22 -13.34
C ARG A 532 -30.11 -6.23 -12.82
N ASP A 533 -30.34 -4.93 -12.97
CA ASP A 533 -29.39 -3.90 -12.58
C ASP A 533 -29.54 -3.55 -11.10
N LEU A 534 -28.61 -4.02 -10.28
CA LEU A 534 -28.52 -3.73 -8.85
C LEU A 534 -27.43 -2.71 -8.54
N SER A 535 -27.01 -1.90 -9.52
CA SER A 535 -25.92 -0.96 -9.35
C SER A 535 -26.08 -0.11 -8.07
N PRO A 536 -25.09 -0.11 -7.16
CA PRO A 536 -25.19 0.61 -5.90
C PRO A 536 -24.95 2.12 -6.05
N TRP A 537 -24.56 2.61 -7.23
CA TRP A 537 -24.14 4.00 -7.42
C TRP A 537 -25.23 5.02 -7.12
N TRP A 538 -26.51 4.69 -7.36
CA TRP A 538 -27.64 5.58 -7.03
C TRP A 538 -27.82 5.76 -5.52
N VAL A 539 -27.48 4.75 -4.72
CA VAL A 539 -27.52 4.83 -3.24
C VAL A 539 -26.50 5.85 -2.76
N LEU A 540 -25.26 5.76 -3.26
CA LEU A 540 -24.19 6.70 -2.92
C LEU A 540 -24.52 8.12 -3.40
N HIS A 541 -25.08 8.26 -4.60
CA HIS A 541 -25.56 9.53 -5.12
C HIS A 541 -26.63 10.16 -4.20
N CYS A 542 -27.64 9.38 -3.80
CA CYS A 542 -28.68 9.84 -2.87
C CYS A 542 -28.10 10.28 -1.53
N ILE A 543 -27.14 9.52 -0.97
CA ILE A 543 -26.47 9.87 0.28
C ILE A 543 -25.67 11.18 0.12
N GLY A 544 -24.95 11.34 -0.99
CA GLY A 544 -24.28 12.60 -1.33
C GLY A 544 -25.24 13.78 -1.39
N LEU A 545 -26.44 13.61 -1.96
CA LEU A 545 -27.49 14.64 -1.97
C LEU A 545 -27.98 14.97 -0.55
N LEU A 546 -28.18 13.97 0.31
CA LEU A 546 -28.53 14.19 1.72
C LEU A 546 -27.42 14.93 2.47
N MET A 547 -26.15 14.62 2.18
CA MET A 547 -24.99 15.32 2.73
C MET A 547 -24.98 16.79 2.29
N MET A 548 -25.17 17.08 0.99
CA MET A 548 -25.29 18.44 0.45
C MET A 548 -26.47 19.19 1.09
N ALA A 549 -27.60 18.53 1.29
CA ALA A 549 -28.76 19.08 1.98
C ALA A 549 -28.51 19.34 3.48
N SER A 550 -27.47 18.78 4.08
CA SER A 550 -27.15 18.94 5.51
C SER A 550 -26.13 20.06 5.79
N ILE A 551 -25.43 20.55 4.77
CA ILE A 551 -24.42 21.62 4.90
C ILE A 551 -24.93 22.97 4.35
N PRO A 552 -24.23 24.09 4.62
CA PRO A 552 -24.52 25.38 4.01
C PRO A 552 -24.44 25.36 2.48
N ILE A 553 -25.33 26.10 1.81
CA ILE A 553 -25.21 26.42 0.39
C ILE A 553 -24.07 27.43 0.22
N ARG A 554 -23.09 27.08 -0.62
CA ARG A 554 -21.97 27.94 -0.97
C ARG A 554 -22.34 28.78 -2.19
N ASP A 555 -22.20 30.09 -2.08
CA ASP A 555 -22.37 31.06 -3.17
C ASP A 555 -21.05 31.43 -3.86
N HIS A 556 -19.92 31.18 -3.21
CA HIS A 556 -18.56 31.32 -3.75
C HIS A 556 -17.71 30.07 -3.49
N PRO A 557 -16.63 29.84 -4.26
CA PRO A 557 -15.63 28.83 -3.93
C PRO A 557 -15.02 29.12 -2.56
N ASN A 558 -14.99 28.13 -1.68
CA ASN A 558 -14.28 28.21 -0.41
C ASN A 558 -12.91 27.58 -0.57
N LEU A 559 -11.88 28.42 -0.53
CA LEU A 559 -10.49 28.00 -0.48
C LEU A 559 -10.05 28.01 0.98
N GLU A 560 -9.88 26.82 1.58
CA GLU A 560 -9.16 26.78 2.84
C GLU A 560 -7.69 27.06 2.54
N ARG A 561 -7.25 28.27 2.92
CA ARG A 561 -5.84 28.62 2.86
C ARG A 561 -5.16 27.89 4.01
N SER A 562 -4.80 26.62 3.79
CA SER A 562 -3.76 25.98 4.59
C SER A 562 -2.58 26.95 4.60
N GLN A 563 -2.21 27.42 5.79
CA GLN A 563 -1.09 28.35 5.96
C GLN A 563 0.11 27.72 5.26
N MET A 564 0.73 28.47 4.33
CA MET A 564 2.00 28.06 3.77
C MET A 564 2.96 27.86 4.93
N ILE A 565 3.24 26.61 5.29
CA ILE A 565 4.46 26.32 5.98
C ILE A 565 5.45 26.11 4.84
N GLU A 566 6.24 27.14 4.53
CA GLU A 566 7.50 26.92 3.80
C GLU A 566 8.32 25.95 4.65
N THR A 567 8.16 24.65 4.43
CA THR A 567 8.99 23.66 5.10
C THR A 567 10.22 23.47 4.24
N ASN A 568 11.16 24.41 4.32
CA ASN A 568 12.54 24.08 4.01
C ASN A 568 13.01 23.15 5.12
N TRP A 569 13.02 21.85 4.83
CA TRP A 569 13.53 20.86 5.75
C TRP A 569 15.04 20.93 5.70
N THR A 570 15.65 21.47 6.76
CA THR A 570 17.11 21.45 6.89
C THR A 570 17.50 20.29 7.78
N TYR A 571 18.27 19.37 7.23
CA TYR A 571 18.85 18.25 7.96
C TYR A 571 20.33 18.50 8.16
N SER A 572 20.84 18.09 9.31
CA SER A 572 22.26 18.08 9.61
C SER A 572 22.65 16.67 9.98
N ALA A 573 23.58 16.08 9.25
CA ALA A 573 24.25 14.85 9.61
C ALA A 573 25.52 15.20 10.39
N ALA A 574 25.54 14.99 11.70
CA ALA A 574 26.72 15.22 12.53
C ALA A 574 27.52 13.91 12.68
N PRO A 575 28.87 13.94 12.76
CA PRO A 575 29.61 12.73 13.07
C PRO A 575 29.14 12.12 14.41
N SER A 576 28.96 10.80 14.47
CA SER A 576 28.75 10.09 15.75
C SER A 576 29.95 10.25 16.69
N LEU A 577 29.83 9.86 17.95
CA LEU A 577 30.94 9.88 18.92
C LEU A 577 32.15 9.09 18.41
N GLU A 578 31.91 7.92 17.81
CA GLU A 578 32.97 7.08 17.27
C GLU A 578 33.55 7.65 15.97
N ALA A 579 32.72 8.20 15.09
CA ALA A 579 33.21 8.89 13.88
C ALA A 579 34.04 10.13 14.24
N ALA A 580 33.60 10.89 15.25
CA ALA A 580 34.33 12.04 15.78
C ALA A 580 35.67 11.62 16.39
N ALA A 581 35.69 10.53 17.16
CA ALA A 581 36.93 9.95 17.70
C ALA A 581 37.87 9.43 16.60
N ALA A 582 37.31 8.94 15.48
CA ALA A 582 38.06 8.54 14.28
C ALA A 582 38.54 9.74 13.43
N GLY A 583 38.21 10.97 13.82
CA GLY A 583 38.73 12.21 13.21
C GLY A 583 37.76 12.93 12.28
N GLU A 584 36.50 12.48 12.18
CA GLU A 584 35.47 13.18 11.40
C GLU A 584 34.96 14.42 12.15
N ARG A 585 35.11 15.61 11.55
CA ARG A 585 34.87 16.89 12.26
C ARG A 585 33.71 17.72 11.72
N TYR A 586 33.20 17.38 10.54
CA TYR A 586 32.28 18.24 9.81
C TYR A 586 30.88 17.65 9.79
N ALA A 587 29.90 18.45 10.22
CA ALA A 587 28.51 18.14 9.97
C ALA A 587 28.15 18.45 8.52
N VAL A 588 27.43 17.55 7.86
CA VAL A 588 26.91 17.77 6.50
C VAL A 588 25.50 18.31 6.60
N ARG A 589 25.22 19.45 5.96
CA ARG A 589 23.88 20.03 5.93
C ARG A 589 23.23 19.78 4.58
N PHE A 590 21.99 19.31 4.62
CA PHE A 590 21.16 19.10 3.44
C PHE A 590 19.92 19.98 3.59
N VAL A 591 19.63 20.79 2.57
CA VAL A 591 18.39 21.53 2.47
C VAL A 591 17.52 20.79 1.46
N MET A 592 16.44 20.17 1.92
CA MET A 592 15.42 19.64 1.03
C MET A 592 14.37 20.74 0.81
N GLU A 593 14.40 21.32 -0.38
CA GLU A 593 13.34 22.20 -0.88
C GLU A 593 12.11 21.34 -1.19
N GLY A 594 11.28 21.12 -0.18
CA GLY A 594 10.00 20.46 -0.34
C GLY A 594 8.97 21.44 -0.88
N THR A 595 8.95 21.69 -2.18
CA THR A 595 7.73 22.21 -2.82
C THR A 595 6.77 21.03 -2.96
N GLN A 596 6.05 20.67 -1.89
CA GLN A 596 4.87 19.86 -2.12
C GLN A 596 3.91 20.73 -2.96
N PRO A 597 3.50 20.28 -4.16
CA PRO A 597 2.40 20.92 -4.85
C PRO A 597 1.26 20.97 -3.86
N LYS A 598 0.84 22.17 -3.52
CA LYS A 598 -0.31 22.36 -2.67
C LYS A 598 -1.47 21.74 -3.43
N ASP A 599 -2.00 20.62 -2.96
CA ASP A 599 -3.37 20.31 -3.28
C ASP A 599 -4.18 21.47 -2.68
N GLU A 600 -4.52 22.45 -3.51
CA GLU A 600 -5.49 23.46 -3.13
C GLU A 600 -6.79 22.70 -2.88
N HIS A 601 -7.01 22.33 -1.63
CA HIS A 601 -8.26 21.76 -1.16
C HIS A 601 -9.31 22.89 -1.12
N GLY A 602 -9.68 23.34 -2.31
CA GLY A 602 -10.82 24.20 -2.55
C GLY A 602 -12.08 23.37 -2.73
N VAL A 603 -13.20 23.93 -2.30
CA VAL A 603 -14.52 23.43 -2.70
C VAL A 603 -15.21 24.48 -3.54
N ASN A 604 -15.76 24.04 -4.67
CA ASN A 604 -16.50 24.91 -5.56
C ASN A 604 -17.81 25.39 -4.91
N ARG A 605 -18.40 26.42 -5.53
CA ARG A 605 -19.78 26.85 -5.26
C ARG A 605 -20.72 25.63 -5.29
N SER A 606 -21.75 25.61 -4.45
CA SER A 606 -22.77 24.55 -4.49
C SER A 606 -23.48 24.56 -5.84
N GLU A 607 -23.62 23.37 -6.43
CA GLU A 607 -24.27 23.16 -7.73
C GLU A 607 -25.46 22.22 -7.57
N TYR A 608 -26.43 22.34 -8.48
CA TYR A 608 -27.60 21.47 -8.53
C TYR A 608 -28.05 21.30 -9.97
N PHE A 609 -28.40 20.07 -10.32
CA PHE A 609 -28.90 19.66 -11.62
C PHE A 609 -30.09 18.73 -11.40
N ASP A 610 -31.32 19.16 -11.73
CA ASP A 610 -32.49 18.27 -11.68
C ASP A 610 -32.60 17.50 -13.00
N GLN A 611 -31.93 16.36 -13.03
CA GLN A 611 -31.95 15.45 -14.18
C GLN A 611 -33.19 14.54 -14.19
N VAL A 612 -34.00 14.52 -13.11
CA VAL A 612 -35.17 13.63 -13.01
C VAL A 612 -36.44 14.33 -13.50
N ASN A 613 -36.70 15.56 -13.05
CA ASN A 613 -37.97 16.26 -13.29
C ASN A 613 -37.89 17.35 -14.38
N GLU A 614 -36.72 17.95 -14.62
CA GLU A 614 -36.56 19.09 -15.53
C GLU A 614 -35.66 18.79 -16.74
N THR A 615 -35.38 19.81 -17.57
CA THR A 615 -34.59 19.71 -18.81
C THR A 615 -33.10 19.39 -18.60
N GLY A 616 -32.68 19.06 -17.37
CA GLY A 616 -31.29 18.74 -17.04
C GLY A 616 -30.35 19.94 -17.00
N GLN A 617 -30.89 21.16 -16.94
CA GLN A 617 -30.09 22.38 -16.85
C GLN A 617 -29.68 22.66 -15.40
N LYS A 618 -28.54 23.34 -15.24
CA LYS A 618 -28.10 23.86 -13.95
C LYS A 618 -29.14 24.85 -13.41
N VAL A 619 -29.63 24.62 -12.20
CA VAL A 619 -30.62 25.50 -11.57
C VAL A 619 -29.89 26.58 -10.77
N ASN A 620 -30.37 27.82 -10.89
CA ASN A 620 -29.90 28.94 -10.06
C ASN A 620 -30.73 29.05 -8.77
N ASP A 621 -30.24 29.79 -7.78
CA ASP A 621 -30.96 30.08 -6.54
C ASP A 621 -31.39 28.83 -5.74
N ILE A 622 -30.47 27.87 -5.68
CA ILE A 622 -30.67 26.57 -5.06
C ILE A 622 -30.83 26.68 -3.54
N THR A 623 -31.61 25.76 -2.99
CA THR A 623 -31.85 25.56 -1.57
C THR A 623 -31.57 24.10 -1.19
N GLN A 624 -31.52 23.81 0.11
CA GLN A 624 -31.40 22.42 0.56
C GLN A 624 -32.62 21.56 0.20
N TYR A 625 -33.79 22.16 -0.06
CA TYR A 625 -34.98 21.43 -0.46
C TYR A 625 -34.86 20.82 -1.86
N ASP A 626 -34.04 21.42 -2.73
CA ASP A 626 -33.82 20.93 -4.09
C ASP A 626 -33.06 19.60 -4.08
N TYR A 627 -32.01 19.50 -3.25
CA TYR A 627 -31.31 18.24 -3.01
C TYR A 627 -32.23 17.17 -2.41
N LEU A 628 -33.04 17.52 -1.40
CA LEU A 628 -33.99 16.60 -0.77
C LEU A 628 -35.12 16.17 -1.73
N GLY A 629 -35.51 17.03 -2.67
CA GLY A 629 -36.47 16.73 -3.73
C GLY A 629 -35.88 15.77 -4.75
N LEU A 630 -34.64 16.02 -5.18
CA LEU A 630 -33.93 15.15 -6.12
C LEU A 630 -33.70 13.75 -5.53
N THR A 631 -33.36 13.62 -4.24
CA THR A 631 -33.27 12.31 -3.58
C THR A 631 -34.57 11.51 -3.74
N CYS A 632 -35.73 12.12 -3.52
CA CYS A 632 -37.02 11.46 -3.75
C CYS A 632 -37.26 11.14 -5.23
N GLY A 633 -36.89 12.06 -6.12
CA GLY A 633 -36.96 11.85 -7.57
C GLY A 633 -36.17 10.62 -8.02
N VAL A 634 -34.93 10.49 -7.56
CA VAL A 634 -34.05 9.35 -7.88
C VAL A 634 -34.63 8.04 -7.36
N VAL A 635 -35.04 7.99 -6.09
CA VAL A 635 -35.65 6.78 -5.51
C VAL A 635 -36.89 6.36 -6.29
N ASN A 636 -37.76 7.32 -6.64
CA ASN A 636 -38.96 7.05 -7.43
C ASN A 636 -38.63 6.57 -8.84
N GLU A 637 -37.59 7.13 -9.48
CA GLU A 637 -37.17 6.73 -10.82
C GLU A 637 -36.59 5.31 -10.81
N VAL A 638 -35.69 4.99 -9.88
CA VAL A 638 -35.14 3.63 -9.73
C VAL A 638 -36.24 2.62 -9.42
N ALA A 639 -37.18 2.97 -8.55
CA ALA A 639 -38.30 2.11 -8.17
C ALA A 639 -39.20 1.68 -9.35
N ARG A 640 -39.22 2.46 -10.44
CA ARG A 640 -40.00 2.12 -11.66
C ARG A 640 -39.38 0.97 -12.45
N TYR A 641 -38.06 0.84 -12.41
CA TYR A 641 -37.31 0.00 -13.36
C TYR A 641 -36.57 -1.15 -12.72
N ALA A 642 -36.08 -0.98 -11.49
CA ALA A 642 -35.09 -1.87 -10.91
C ALA A 642 -35.45 -2.38 -9.51
N PRO A 643 -34.93 -3.57 -9.15
CA PRO A 643 -34.88 -4.03 -7.76
C PRO A 643 -34.08 -3.09 -6.86
N MET A 644 -34.46 -3.00 -5.58
CA MET A 644 -33.75 -2.19 -4.60
C MET A 644 -33.63 -2.92 -3.26
N TYR A 645 -32.54 -2.69 -2.54
CA TYR A 645 -32.39 -3.16 -1.17
C TYR A 645 -33.29 -2.36 -0.23
N ALA A 646 -34.31 -3.01 0.36
CA ALA A 646 -35.37 -2.36 1.11
C ALA A 646 -34.85 -1.51 2.28
N VAL A 647 -33.84 -2.01 2.99
CA VAL A 647 -33.25 -1.32 4.15
C VAL A 647 -32.47 -0.06 3.78
N TRP A 648 -31.88 0.00 2.57
CA TRP A 648 -31.24 1.22 2.07
C TRP A 648 -32.26 2.27 1.69
N VAL A 649 -33.31 1.88 0.97
CA VAL A 649 -34.43 2.78 0.63
C VAL A 649 -35.04 3.36 1.90
N GLY A 650 -35.34 2.51 2.89
CA GLY A 650 -35.85 2.94 4.19
C GLY A 650 -34.93 3.95 4.88
N SER A 651 -33.64 3.63 5.00
CA SER A 651 -32.66 4.50 5.68
C SER A 651 -32.47 5.85 4.97
N ILE A 652 -32.47 5.87 3.63
CA ILE A 652 -32.38 7.10 2.83
C ILE A 652 -33.63 7.96 3.05
N MET A 653 -34.82 7.36 2.97
CA MET A 653 -36.07 8.08 3.10
C MET A 653 -36.31 8.59 4.53
N GLU A 654 -35.95 7.82 5.55
CA GLU A 654 -35.97 8.26 6.96
C GLU A 654 -35.06 9.49 7.17
N ALA A 655 -33.83 9.44 6.66
CA ALA A 655 -32.91 10.57 6.74
C ALA A 655 -33.40 11.80 5.94
N GLN A 656 -34.00 11.58 4.77
CA GLN A 656 -34.60 12.64 3.96
C GLN A 656 -35.72 13.36 4.70
N ILE A 657 -36.64 12.61 5.33
CA ILE A 657 -37.76 13.15 6.10
C ILE A 657 -37.23 13.93 7.29
N ALA A 658 -36.32 13.35 8.07
CA ALA A 658 -35.74 14.01 9.24
C ALA A 658 -34.98 15.31 8.86
N LEU A 659 -34.20 15.31 7.77
CA LEU A 659 -33.55 16.53 7.27
C LEU A 659 -34.57 17.56 6.77
N ARG A 660 -35.66 17.14 6.11
CA ARG A 660 -36.71 18.05 5.66
C ARG A 660 -37.38 18.76 6.83
N GLU A 661 -37.72 18.03 7.89
CA GLU A 661 -38.29 18.59 9.12
C GLU A 661 -37.32 19.58 9.79
N ASP A 662 -36.05 19.22 9.90
CA ASP A 662 -35.00 20.09 10.42
C ASP A 662 -34.86 21.37 9.59
N ARG A 663 -34.88 21.26 8.25
CA ARG A 663 -34.82 22.42 7.36
C ARG A 663 -36.03 23.34 7.50
N VAL A 664 -37.23 22.80 7.68
CA VAL A 664 -38.43 23.61 7.97
C VAL A 664 -38.27 24.36 9.29
N SER A 665 -37.73 23.70 10.33
CA SER A 665 -37.42 24.34 11.61
C SER A 665 -36.39 25.47 11.46
N ILE A 666 -35.29 25.21 10.76
CA ILE A 666 -34.25 26.22 10.49
C ILE A 666 -34.82 27.39 9.70
N GLN A 667 -35.61 27.15 8.65
CA GLN A 667 -36.22 28.21 7.85
C GLN A 667 -37.16 29.09 8.69
N ARG A 668 -37.96 28.49 9.57
CA ARG A 668 -38.85 29.22 10.47
C ARG A 668 -38.08 30.09 11.46
N ASN A 669 -36.94 29.62 11.96
CA ASN A 669 -36.12 30.32 12.94
C ASN A 669 -35.12 31.32 12.31
N TYR A 670 -34.78 31.15 11.03
CA TYR A 670 -33.73 31.91 10.34
C TYR A 670 -34.13 32.31 8.91
N LEU A 671 -35.26 33.00 8.75
CA LEU A 671 -35.90 33.30 7.46
C LEU A 671 -34.91 33.72 6.34
N ALA A 672 -34.05 34.71 6.61
CA ALA A 672 -33.11 35.26 5.64
C ALA A 672 -31.77 34.53 5.52
N ALA A 673 -31.42 33.64 6.47
CA ALA A 673 -30.10 33.03 6.55
C ALA A 673 -30.11 31.49 6.50
N HIS A 674 -31.29 30.87 6.36
CA HIS A 674 -31.47 29.42 6.45
C HIS A 674 -30.59 28.62 5.47
N SER A 675 -30.34 29.16 4.27
CA SER A 675 -29.49 28.54 3.25
C SER A 675 -28.01 28.42 3.67
N THR A 676 -27.53 29.31 4.53
CA THR A 676 -26.14 29.32 5.05
C THR A 676 -25.98 28.53 6.36
N ARG A 677 -27.07 27.94 6.88
CA ARG A 677 -27.03 27.20 8.14
C ARG A 677 -26.79 25.72 7.88
N TRP A 678 -26.04 25.11 8.78
CA TRP A 678 -25.94 23.66 8.85
C TRP A 678 -27.26 23.05 9.35
N ALA A 679 -27.52 21.80 8.99
CA ALA A 679 -28.50 20.98 9.68
C ALA A 679 -28.12 20.83 11.16
N SER A 680 -29.13 20.68 12.02
CA SER A 680 -28.94 20.54 13.46
C SER A 680 -28.09 19.33 13.79
N ASN A 681 -28.36 18.19 13.13
CA ASN A 681 -27.64 16.93 13.29
C ASN A 681 -27.49 16.19 11.95
N TRP A 682 -26.44 15.38 11.82
CA TRP A 682 -26.37 14.36 10.77
C TRP A 682 -27.13 13.11 11.22
N VAL A 683 -28.17 12.74 10.47
CA VAL A 683 -29.16 11.72 10.89
C VAL A 683 -29.00 10.38 10.19
N TYR A 684 -28.34 10.36 9.02
CA TYR A 684 -28.20 9.14 8.22
C TYR A 684 -27.22 8.16 8.87
N LYS A 685 -27.57 6.87 8.81
CA LYS A 685 -26.75 5.76 9.30
C LYS A 685 -26.78 4.65 8.27
N ILE A 686 -25.61 4.06 8.01
CA ILE A 686 -25.52 2.89 7.13
C ILE A 686 -26.33 1.74 7.76
N PRO A 687 -27.32 1.18 7.07
CA PRO A 687 -28.10 0.06 7.59
C PRO A 687 -27.21 -1.18 7.77
N LYS A 688 -27.59 -2.06 8.70
CA LYS A 688 -26.98 -3.40 8.78
C LYS A 688 -27.24 -4.16 7.47
N TYR A 689 -26.28 -4.99 7.05
CA TYR A 689 -26.47 -5.84 5.87
C TYR A 689 -27.73 -6.66 6.00
N ASN A 690 -28.47 -6.66 4.90
CA ASN A 690 -29.73 -7.36 4.78
C ASN A 690 -30.00 -7.64 3.30
N GLN A 691 -30.22 -8.91 2.99
CA GLN A 691 -30.39 -9.35 1.61
C GLN A 691 -31.78 -9.13 1.04
N ARG A 692 -32.69 -8.49 1.80
CA ARG A 692 -34.06 -8.26 1.34
C ARG A 692 -34.09 -7.23 0.22
N VAL A 693 -34.30 -7.74 -0.98
CA VAL A 693 -34.53 -6.96 -2.19
C VAL A 693 -36.04 -6.85 -2.44
N ILE A 694 -36.49 -5.65 -2.81
CA ILE A 694 -37.87 -5.34 -3.16
C ILE A 694 -37.96 -4.80 -4.59
N ARG A 695 -39.14 -4.95 -5.19
CA ARG A 695 -39.52 -4.34 -6.46
C ARG A 695 -40.85 -3.60 -6.31
N VAL A 696 -40.96 -2.41 -6.90
CA VAL A 696 -42.22 -1.66 -6.90
C VAL A 696 -42.85 -1.73 -8.29
N VAL A 697 -44.03 -2.34 -8.41
CA VAL A 697 -44.77 -2.43 -9.67
C VAL A 697 -46.18 -1.90 -9.42
N ASN A 698 -46.60 -0.88 -10.17
CA ASN A 698 -47.92 -0.25 -10.03
C ASN A 698 -48.23 0.19 -8.58
N ASN A 699 -47.24 0.77 -7.89
CA ASN A 699 -47.30 1.17 -6.47
C ASN A 699 -47.48 0.02 -5.46
N VAL A 700 -47.34 -1.23 -5.89
CA VAL A 700 -47.31 -2.41 -5.01
C VAL A 700 -45.86 -2.84 -4.82
N THR A 701 -45.46 -3.06 -3.56
CA THR A 701 -44.13 -3.55 -3.22
C THR A 701 -44.15 -5.07 -3.16
N TYR A 702 -43.26 -5.71 -3.90
CA TYR A 702 -43.05 -7.15 -3.93
C TYR A 702 -41.69 -7.48 -3.35
N ASP A 703 -41.63 -8.49 -2.49
CA ASP A 703 -40.35 -9.07 -2.09
C ASP A 703 -39.79 -9.90 -3.26
N MET A 704 -38.48 -9.82 -3.44
CA MET A 704 -37.77 -10.58 -4.47
C MET A 704 -37.02 -11.75 -3.84
N LYS A 705 -36.95 -12.84 -4.59
CA LYS A 705 -36.20 -14.04 -4.22
C LYS A 705 -35.07 -14.25 -5.22
N TRP A 706 -33.89 -14.54 -4.69
CA TRP A 706 -32.75 -14.91 -5.50
C TRP A 706 -32.95 -16.30 -6.12
N ASN A 707 -32.77 -16.40 -7.45
CA ASN A 707 -32.75 -17.65 -8.17
C ASN A 707 -31.29 -18.03 -8.50
N LYS A 708 -30.77 -19.00 -7.75
CA LYS A 708 -29.40 -19.51 -7.91
C LYS A 708 -29.08 -20.14 -9.27
N TYR A 709 -30.09 -20.52 -10.06
CA TYR A 709 -29.90 -21.15 -11.37
C TYR A 709 -29.72 -20.11 -12.49
N THR A 710 -30.40 -18.98 -12.37
CA THR A 710 -30.33 -17.88 -13.33
C THR A 710 -29.37 -16.79 -12.88
N TRP A 711 -28.97 -16.79 -11.61
CA TRP A 711 -28.25 -15.68 -10.96
C TRP A 711 -29.04 -14.37 -11.09
N GLU A 712 -30.37 -14.46 -10.95
CA GLU A 712 -31.30 -13.34 -11.10
C GLU A 712 -32.27 -13.26 -9.92
N TRP A 713 -32.78 -12.05 -9.66
CA TRP A 713 -33.86 -11.83 -8.70
C TRP A 713 -35.22 -12.00 -9.38
N GLU A 714 -36.07 -12.84 -8.80
CA GLU A 714 -37.42 -13.10 -9.29
C GLU A 714 -38.46 -12.62 -8.27
N LEU A 715 -39.68 -12.34 -8.72
CA LEU A 715 -40.78 -12.04 -7.81
C LEU A 715 -41.05 -13.25 -6.92
N ALA A 716 -41.05 -13.06 -5.61
CA ALA A 716 -41.51 -14.10 -4.70
C ALA A 716 -43.01 -14.37 -4.97
N PRO A 717 -43.42 -15.65 -5.05
CA PRO A 717 -44.80 -16.03 -5.36
C PRO A 717 -45.83 -15.56 -4.32
#